data_AF-A0A6I2F4H4-F1
#
_entry.id   AF-A0A6I2F4H4-F1
#
_cell.length_a   1.000
_cell.length_b   1.000
_cell.length_c   1.000
_cell.angle_alpha   90.00
_cell.angle_beta   90.00
_cell.angle_gamma   90.00
#
_symmetry.space_group_name_H-M   'P 1'
#
loop_
_entity.id
_entity.type
_entity.pdbx_description
1 polymer ?
#
loop_
_entity_poly.entity_id
_entity_poly.type
_entity_poly.pdbx_seq_one_letter_code
_entity_poly.pdbx_strand_id
1 'polypeptide(L)'
;MTRTRRSVTVGIALTALLALGAGVAFVVGDELGIRSEAADVPLEHPTAAPESPAVAPPEFTSIDAPASPRLDLAVGELRDAVGDAVATSGAVSLQVVVGGGAADGTSADRADAAGQDAPADETYRLEGDAASLRIVADAEAGAVRGVYDIAAAVRDRRSVSERLGETVTSRLGFRMVDLGAVGVSVDETAWAAGDDYSHHSKAFADVILPGAPYIDEAALEVARADFDAYLRHVLAEGYTAIAIPGFIEYLTFDRVGDGHEVYDADDEHVARALAMREAFGPMWEQAHELGLDVYFRTDMLTLTTPLEEYLTERFGSLATEDPAFWSVYAAGLDELYAQMPYVDGVLVRIGEAGRVYDLPGWDYYSELGVTTVDAVRAMLTALTDQAERADREVIFRSWSVGVGAVGDMHTNVDSYHAVLDGIDSEKLVVSTKYTLGDFYSHLPFNDTLEVGEQRRIVEFQSRREFENFGAFPNDLGEQYRGALQRFLAANPRVEGIWTWTQDGGPWRAGPLALELKAGFWQLYELNTELAVRLARDPETDPAAITADWARRWFSDDPATVRAIGEAMSDSRTAITDGLYIGPFADRRVFAIGLEPPPMMWIFEWDILTGDSAVLDVIYDVSRDDLDEAIAGGERALAAVEGMHERIAATDASTWRDASLRDEFLATLDYQASTFAMLGDYREMFLRQAQWHDTLDPVAHEQWDAARRAFEASAAAHEAAYAGDPYHPAYNLTAARIGVERAERDLPMAWAARILLVLLVAWVAYGVLAGRSRFARLAAWPGARAARALWVAGTRPWRAAEATAALGALDRALLLAVPAVLLAASRGIQTWFLAPAHLAVTLGSWLVFVLVVLLVLRLLGRRPAWPVLAAIGGAATLRVALLLVALVPSGPGGYWFGFWTDPVARSLYVTVAFAAFGWVLVAVAWALAGAVGGRRALGAVVTAVGTVLAAAGALIGLVGLEAAVTEWNDQMSLLPWGLSRILGITVYLDIPADTAWWVAAMGAAVAVAGVLLAIPWRRAARPGRAADGTAASETSAGR
;
A
#
# COMPACT_ATOMS: atom_id res chain seq x y z
N MET A 1 52.86 4.45 -30.84
CA MET A 1 52.23 5.64 -30.22
C MET A 1 53.12 6.13 -29.09
N THR A 2 53.42 7.43 -29.05
CA THR A 2 54.25 8.07 -28.01
C THR A 2 53.58 8.05 -26.64
N ARG A 3 54.37 8.08 -25.56
CA ARG A 3 53.93 8.01 -24.15
C ARG A 3 52.85 9.05 -23.82
N THR A 4 52.95 10.24 -24.41
CA THR A 4 52.03 11.38 -24.27
C THR A 4 50.63 11.10 -24.85
N ARG A 5 50.52 10.45 -26.01
CA ARG A 5 49.21 10.13 -26.62
C ARG A 5 48.41 9.12 -25.79
N ARG A 6 49.07 8.18 -25.11
CA ARG A 6 48.40 7.15 -24.30
C ARG A 6 47.81 7.72 -23.00
N SER A 7 48.52 8.64 -22.34
CA SER A 7 48.00 9.31 -21.13
C SER A 7 46.76 10.14 -21.43
N VAL A 8 46.72 10.83 -22.57
CA VAL A 8 45.56 11.61 -23.02
C VAL A 8 44.35 10.70 -23.29
N THR A 9 44.53 9.57 -23.97
CA THR A 9 43.42 8.62 -24.23
C THR A 9 42.86 8.00 -22.94
N VAL A 10 43.71 7.70 -21.96
CA VAL A 10 43.27 7.24 -20.63
C VAL A 10 42.45 8.31 -19.92
N GLY A 11 42.92 9.56 -19.92
CA GLY A 11 42.20 10.69 -19.36
C GLY A 11 40.81 10.84 -19.99
N ILE A 12 40.73 10.83 -21.33
CA ILE A 12 39.45 10.92 -22.06
C ILE A 12 38.51 9.76 -21.69
N ALA A 13 39.02 8.52 -21.66
CA ALA A 13 38.18 7.36 -21.32
C ALA A 13 37.64 7.42 -19.89
N LEU A 14 38.48 7.80 -18.91
CA LEU A 14 38.05 7.95 -17.52
C LEU A 14 37.06 9.10 -17.35
N THR A 15 37.29 10.24 -18.01
CA THR A 15 36.34 11.37 -18.00
C THR A 15 35.00 10.97 -18.60
N ALA A 16 34.99 10.24 -19.73
CA ALA A 16 33.75 9.77 -20.34
C ALA A 16 33.00 8.77 -19.44
N LEU A 17 33.72 7.84 -18.81
CA LEU A 17 33.13 6.86 -17.89
C LEU A 17 32.58 7.51 -16.62
N LEU A 18 33.27 8.51 -16.07
CA LEU A 18 32.78 9.29 -14.93
C LEU A 18 31.58 10.15 -15.32
N ALA A 19 31.57 10.75 -16.51
CA ALA A 19 30.41 11.51 -17.00
C ALA A 19 29.18 10.61 -17.19
N LEU A 20 29.35 9.42 -17.78
CA LEU A 20 28.27 8.43 -17.87
C LEU A 20 27.82 7.95 -16.49
N GLY A 21 28.77 7.69 -15.58
CA GLY A 21 28.47 7.32 -14.20
C GLY A 21 27.69 8.39 -13.45
N ALA A 22 28.04 9.67 -13.65
CA ALA A 22 27.31 10.80 -13.08
C ALA A 22 25.90 10.92 -13.68
N GLY A 23 25.74 10.64 -14.98
CA GLY A 23 24.42 10.54 -15.62
C GLY A 23 23.55 9.43 -15.01
N VAL A 24 24.12 8.25 -14.77
CA VAL A 24 23.42 7.15 -14.08
C VAL A 24 23.09 7.54 -12.64
N ALA A 25 24.00 8.19 -11.93
CA ALA A 25 23.77 8.63 -10.56
C ALA A 25 22.65 9.68 -10.48
N PHE A 26 22.59 10.59 -11.46
CA PHE A 26 21.50 11.56 -11.60
C PHE A 26 20.16 10.86 -11.79
N VAL A 27 20.06 9.91 -12.73
CA VAL A 27 18.82 9.13 -12.95
C VAL A 27 18.43 8.38 -11.68
N VAL A 28 19.35 7.67 -11.03
CA VAL A 28 19.04 6.95 -9.77
C VAL A 28 18.58 7.92 -8.67
N GLY A 29 19.19 9.10 -8.57
CA GLY A 29 18.78 10.10 -7.58
C GLY A 29 17.39 10.68 -7.85
N ASP A 30 17.08 10.93 -9.12
CA ASP A 30 15.79 11.44 -9.59
C ASP A 30 14.68 10.42 -9.37
N GLU A 31 14.89 9.16 -9.79
CA GLU A 31 13.95 8.06 -9.62
C GLU A 31 13.68 7.72 -8.15
N LEU A 32 14.69 7.80 -7.28
CA LEU A 32 14.47 7.58 -5.85
C LEU A 32 13.63 8.69 -5.22
N GLY A 33 13.76 9.94 -5.68
CA GLY A 33 12.87 11.05 -5.30
C GLY A 33 12.74 11.35 -3.81
N ILE A 34 13.64 10.84 -2.94
CA ILE A 34 13.50 10.90 -1.49
C ILE A 34 13.49 12.36 -1.01
N ARG A 35 12.36 12.80 -0.48
CA ARG A 35 12.18 14.12 0.14
C ARG A 35 11.13 14.07 1.23
N SER A 36 11.16 15.03 2.15
CA SER A 36 10.14 15.17 3.18
C SER A 36 9.77 16.64 3.38
N GLU A 37 8.52 16.88 3.74
CA GLU A 37 8.00 18.20 4.13
C GLU A 37 7.06 18.07 5.34
N ALA A 38 6.76 19.16 6.03
CA ALA A 38 5.85 19.10 7.18
C ALA A 38 4.42 18.78 6.74
N ALA A 39 3.75 17.89 7.47
CA ALA A 39 2.31 17.63 7.30
C ALA A 39 1.48 18.58 8.16
N ASP A 40 0.29 18.96 7.69
CA ASP A 40 -0.72 19.68 8.48
C ASP A 40 -1.57 18.67 9.27
N VAL A 41 -0.94 18.03 10.27
CA VAL A 41 -1.59 17.00 11.09
C VAL A 41 -2.67 17.63 11.98
N PRO A 42 -3.92 17.14 11.97
CA PRO A 42 -4.95 17.63 12.87
C PRO A 42 -4.56 17.44 14.34
N LEU A 43 -4.69 18.50 15.14
CA LEU A 43 -4.47 18.42 16.59
C LEU A 43 -5.70 17.82 17.27
N GLU A 44 -5.47 16.88 18.18
CA GLU A 44 -6.52 16.19 18.93
C GLU A 44 -6.47 16.57 20.41
N HIS A 45 -7.63 16.88 20.98
CA HIS A 45 -7.79 17.16 22.41
C HIS A 45 -8.98 16.38 22.97
N PRO A 46 -8.93 15.03 22.93
CA PRO A 46 -10.02 14.21 23.42
C PRO A 46 -10.24 14.47 24.91
N THR A 47 -11.49 14.43 25.33
CA THR A 47 -11.88 14.57 26.73
C THR A 47 -13.01 13.61 27.05
N ALA A 48 -13.10 13.21 28.32
CA ALA A 48 -14.24 12.44 28.80
C ALA A 48 -15.37 13.37 29.26
N ALA A 49 -16.61 12.99 28.99
CA ALA A 49 -17.77 13.70 29.50
C ALA A 49 -17.82 13.63 31.05
N PRO A 50 -18.39 14.66 31.71
CA PRO A 50 -18.60 14.62 33.16
C PRO A 50 -19.58 13.50 33.56
N GLU A 51 -19.46 13.02 34.80
CA GLU A 51 -20.42 12.05 35.34
C GLU A 51 -21.85 12.60 35.28
N SER A 52 -22.74 11.82 34.68
CA SER A 52 -24.17 12.10 34.65
C SER A 52 -24.95 10.90 35.20
N PRO A 53 -26.07 11.10 35.92
CA PRO A 53 -26.91 10.00 36.36
C PRO A 53 -27.66 9.39 35.18
N ALA A 54 -27.77 8.07 35.14
CA ALA A 54 -28.65 7.39 34.19
C ALA A 54 -30.12 7.75 34.46
N VAL A 55 -30.87 8.03 33.40
CA VAL A 55 -32.31 8.29 33.47
C VAL A 55 -33.06 7.00 33.12
N ALA A 56 -33.92 6.54 34.02
CA ALA A 56 -34.82 5.43 33.74
C ALA A 56 -35.91 5.89 32.76
N PRO A 57 -36.18 5.15 31.68
CA PRO A 57 -37.21 5.54 30.72
C PRO A 57 -38.62 5.45 31.34
N PRO A 58 -39.59 6.24 30.86
CA PRO A 58 -40.98 6.09 31.26
C PRO A 58 -41.63 4.86 30.61
N GLU A 59 -42.71 4.36 31.20
CA GLU A 59 -43.59 3.42 30.51
C GLU A 59 -44.42 4.16 29.44
N PHE A 60 -44.38 3.69 28.20
CA PHE A 60 -45.24 4.21 27.13
C PHE A 60 -46.63 3.57 27.23
N THR A 61 -47.57 4.27 27.86
CA THR A 61 -48.95 3.80 28.08
C THR A 61 -49.76 3.68 26.78
N SER A 62 -49.43 4.49 25.79
CA SER A 62 -49.96 4.41 24.43
C SER A 62 -48.98 5.05 23.45
N ILE A 63 -48.81 4.42 22.29
CA ILE A 63 -48.09 4.99 21.14
C ILE A 63 -49.10 5.02 19.98
N ASP A 64 -49.51 6.22 19.57
CA ASP A 64 -50.43 6.47 18.45
C ASP A 64 -49.62 7.01 17.27
N ALA A 65 -49.32 6.15 16.30
CA ALA A 65 -48.56 6.49 15.10
C ALA A 65 -49.29 6.03 13.84
N PRO A 66 -49.16 6.74 12.71
CA PRO A 66 -49.63 6.26 11.42
C PRO A 66 -49.02 4.90 11.08
N ALA A 67 -49.81 4.01 10.47
CA ALA A 67 -49.33 2.70 10.06
C ALA A 67 -48.47 2.82 8.80
N SER A 68 -47.20 2.47 8.92
CA SER A 68 -46.27 2.26 7.80
C SER A 68 -45.14 1.31 8.22
N PRO A 69 -44.51 0.58 7.30
CA PRO A 69 -43.40 -0.31 7.64
C PRO A 69 -42.26 0.41 8.41
N ARG A 70 -41.94 1.64 8.00
CA ARG A 70 -40.87 2.45 8.62
C ARG A 70 -41.22 2.88 10.04
N LEU A 71 -42.44 3.38 10.27
CA LEU A 71 -42.90 3.76 11.60
C LEU A 71 -43.11 2.56 12.51
N ASP A 72 -43.64 1.46 11.98
CA ASP A 72 -43.83 0.22 12.74
C ASP A 72 -42.49 -0.34 13.23
N LEU A 73 -41.45 -0.29 12.39
CA LEU A 73 -40.09 -0.67 12.80
C LEU A 73 -39.52 0.27 13.86
N ALA A 74 -39.62 1.60 13.66
CA ALA A 74 -39.12 2.57 14.63
C ALA A 74 -39.83 2.48 15.99
N VAL A 75 -41.14 2.25 15.98
CA VAL A 75 -41.93 2.02 17.20
C VAL A 75 -41.57 0.67 17.83
N GLY A 76 -41.24 -0.34 17.02
CA GLY A 76 -40.64 -1.60 17.48
C GLY A 76 -39.36 -1.36 18.27
N GLU A 77 -38.39 -0.64 17.69
CA GLU A 77 -37.14 -0.30 18.38
C GLU A 77 -37.38 0.49 19.68
N LEU A 78 -38.31 1.44 19.69
CA LEU A 78 -38.67 2.15 20.93
C LEU A 78 -39.19 1.19 22.01
N ARG A 79 -40.03 0.21 21.63
CA ARG A 79 -40.55 -0.78 22.59
C ARG A 79 -39.43 -1.70 23.08
N ASP A 80 -38.53 -2.12 22.22
CA ASP A 80 -37.41 -2.98 22.56
C ASP A 80 -36.43 -2.23 23.48
N ALA A 81 -36.11 -0.97 23.18
CA ALA A 81 -35.30 -0.10 24.03
C ALA A 81 -35.87 0.06 25.44
N VAL A 82 -37.19 0.24 25.57
CA VAL A 82 -37.86 0.31 26.88
C VAL A 82 -37.93 -1.06 27.56
N GLY A 83 -38.12 -2.13 26.79
CA GLY A 83 -38.15 -3.51 27.29
C GLY A 83 -36.81 -3.99 27.86
N ASP A 84 -35.71 -3.53 27.28
CA ASP A 84 -34.34 -3.85 27.70
C ASP A 84 -33.87 -3.00 28.90
N ALA A 85 -34.62 -1.96 29.29
CA ALA A 85 -34.29 -1.14 30.43
C ALA A 85 -34.50 -1.89 31.75
N VAL A 86 -33.52 -1.77 32.66
CA VAL A 86 -33.54 -2.44 33.98
C VAL A 86 -34.76 -2.05 34.83
N ALA A 87 -35.19 -0.79 34.71
CA ALA A 87 -36.35 -0.26 35.39
C ALA A 87 -36.96 0.89 34.59
N THR A 88 -38.27 1.07 34.74
CA THR A 88 -39.01 2.21 34.22
C THR A 88 -39.37 3.19 35.34
N SER A 89 -39.52 4.47 35.00
CA SER A 89 -39.93 5.51 35.95
C SER A 89 -40.90 6.49 35.30
N GLY A 90 -42.15 6.48 35.78
CA GLY A 90 -43.20 7.34 35.25
C GLY A 90 -43.94 6.72 34.06
N ALA A 91 -44.87 7.48 33.50
CA ALA A 91 -45.71 7.05 32.40
C ALA A 91 -45.88 8.20 31.40
N VAL A 92 -45.82 7.87 30.12
CA VAL A 92 -45.95 8.83 29.01
C VAL A 92 -46.87 8.26 27.93
N SER A 93 -47.57 9.12 27.20
CA SER A 93 -48.18 8.78 25.92
C SER A 93 -47.41 9.45 24.78
N LEU A 94 -47.21 8.75 23.67
CA LEU A 94 -46.59 9.30 22.45
C LEU A 94 -47.62 9.37 21.32
N GLN A 95 -47.77 10.54 20.72
CA GLN A 95 -48.51 10.73 19.47
C GLN A 95 -47.58 11.15 18.35
N VAL A 96 -47.67 10.51 17.19
CA VAL A 96 -46.88 10.84 15.99
C VAL A 96 -47.82 11.39 14.92
N VAL A 97 -47.49 12.56 14.37
CA VAL A 97 -48.31 13.25 13.37
C VAL A 97 -47.47 13.58 12.14
N VAL A 98 -47.93 13.11 10.98
CA VAL A 98 -47.32 13.38 9.66
C VAL A 98 -48.26 14.29 8.86
N GLY A 99 -47.71 15.34 8.24
CA GLY A 99 -48.43 16.19 7.27
C GLY A 99 -49.37 17.24 7.87
N GLY A 100 -49.06 17.80 9.04
CA GLY A 100 -49.95 18.67 9.83
C GLY A 100 -49.45 20.08 10.18
N GLY A 101 -48.26 20.51 9.72
CA GLY A 101 -47.54 21.70 10.23
C GLY A 101 -47.89 23.07 9.63
N ALA A 102 -48.91 23.20 8.79
CA ALA A 102 -49.30 24.50 8.22
C ALA A 102 -50.18 25.32 9.17
N ALA A 103 -49.59 25.99 10.17
CA ALA A 103 -50.28 27.03 10.94
C ALA A 103 -49.50 28.35 11.13
N ASP A 104 -48.18 28.38 10.94
CA ASP A 104 -47.40 29.64 11.02
C ASP A 104 -46.69 29.94 9.69
N GLY A 105 -47.31 30.82 8.91
CA GLY A 105 -46.98 31.13 7.51
C GLY A 105 -45.62 31.79 7.26
N THR A 106 -44.54 31.02 7.43
CA THR A 106 -43.18 31.44 7.01
C THR A 106 -42.44 30.44 6.13
N SER A 107 -43.02 29.27 5.79
CA SER A 107 -42.39 28.24 4.94
C SER A 107 -42.76 28.32 3.45
N ALA A 108 -43.67 29.21 3.05
CA ALA A 108 -44.14 29.29 1.67
C ALA A 108 -43.06 29.73 0.65
N ASP A 109 -41.94 30.29 1.09
CA ASP A 109 -40.86 30.76 0.19
C ASP A 109 -39.81 29.68 -0.16
N ARG A 110 -39.91 28.44 0.35
CA ARG A 110 -38.99 27.33 0.00
C ARG A 110 -39.60 26.25 -0.90
N ALA A 111 -40.92 26.19 -1.04
CA ALA A 111 -41.59 25.15 -1.82
C ALA A 111 -41.42 25.31 -3.35
N ASP A 112 -40.99 26.49 -3.83
CA ASP A 112 -40.93 26.81 -5.26
C ASP A 112 -39.55 26.56 -5.90
N ALA A 113 -38.58 25.98 -5.18
CA ALA A 113 -37.20 25.79 -5.67
C ALA A 113 -36.68 24.34 -5.71
N ALA A 114 -37.47 23.34 -5.30
CA ALA A 114 -37.07 21.94 -5.40
C ALA A 114 -38.18 21.13 -6.09
N GLY A 115 -37.79 20.35 -7.10
CA GLY A 115 -38.65 19.35 -7.71
C GLY A 115 -39.11 18.29 -6.71
N GLN A 116 -39.86 17.30 -7.17
CA GLN A 116 -40.45 16.23 -6.36
C GLN A 116 -39.44 15.29 -5.65
N ASP A 117 -38.14 15.63 -5.66
CA ASP A 117 -37.00 14.88 -5.11
C ASP A 117 -36.24 15.62 -4.00
N ALA A 118 -36.94 16.37 -3.13
CA ALA A 118 -36.27 16.87 -1.92
C ALA A 118 -35.89 15.64 -1.04
N PRO A 119 -34.62 15.48 -0.62
CA PRO A 119 -34.22 14.39 0.27
C PRO A 119 -35.16 14.39 1.47
N ALA A 120 -35.66 13.21 1.82
CA ALA A 120 -36.79 13.07 2.72
C ALA A 120 -36.56 13.85 4.02
N ASP A 121 -37.25 14.99 4.16
CA ASP A 121 -37.01 15.95 5.24
C ASP A 121 -37.16 15.24 6.60
N GLU A 122 -36.03 15.01 7.27
CA GLU A 122 -35.97 14.40 8.60
C GLU A 122 -36.32 15.39 9.71
N THR A 123 -36.82 16.58 9.38
CA THR A 123 -37.21 17.58 10.35
C THR A 123 -38.46 17.16 11.11
N TYR A 124 -38.40 17.26 12.43
CA TYR A 124 -39.56 17.11 13.31
C TYR A 124 -39.53 18.10 14.47
N ARG A 125 -40.68 18.27 15.12
CA ARG A 125 -40.82 19.03 16.36
C ARG A 125 -41.33 18.12 17.46
N LEU A 126 -40.71 18.20 18.63
CA LEU A 126 -41.19 17.51 19.82
C LEU A 126 -42.04 18.48 20.66
N GLU A 127 -43.34 18.25 20.72
CA GLU A 127 -44.32 19.08 21.43
C GLU A 127 -44.97 18.34 22.62
N GLY A 128 -45.82 19.06 23.36
CA GLY A 128 -46.62 18.53 24.46
C GLY A 128 -45.99 18.80 25.82
N ASP A 129 -46.01 17.79 26.70
CA ASP A 129 -45.38 17.83 28.01
C ASP A 129 -44.76 16.48 28.38
N ALA A 130 -44.09 16.41 29.53
CA ALA A 130 -43.36 15.20 29.96
C ALA A 130 -44.25 13.95 30.16
N ALA A 131 -45.58 14.09 30.26
CA ALA A 131 -46.53 12.97 30.35
C ALA A 131 -47.24 12.68 29.01
N SER A 132 -47.17 13.60 28.04
CA SER A 132 -47.81 13.48 26.74
C SER A 132 -46.93 14.10 25.65
N LEU A 133 -46.03 13.30 25.07
CA LEU A 133 -45.15 13.71 23.99
C LEU A 133 -45.88 13.64 22.64
N ARG A 134 -45.58 14.60 21.76
CA ARG A 134 -46.12 14.65 20.40
C ARG A 134 -45.00 14.95 19.40
N ILE A 135 -44.73 14.02 18.49
CA ILE A 135 -43.84 14.24 17.34
C ILE A 135 -44.69 14.80 16.20
N VAL A 136 -44.32 15.97 15.69
CA VAL A 136 -44.95 16.58 14.52
C VAL A 136 -43.91 16.75 13.42
N ALA A 137 -44.13 16.13 12.28
CA ALA A 137 -43.27 16.24 11.11
C ALA A 137 -44.10 16.52 9.85
N ASP A 138 -43.49 17.21 8.88
CA ASP A 138 -44.12 17.48 7.59
C ASP A 138 -44.03 16.25 6.66
N ALA A 139 -42.96 15.46 6.79
CA ALA A 139 -42.73 14.21 6.06
C ALA A 139 -42.67 12.99 7.00
N GLU A 140 -42.88 11.80 6.43
CA GLU A 140 -42.77 10.54 7.17
C GLU A 140 -41.35 10.31 7.73
N ALA A 141 -40.32 10.65 6.95
CA ALA A 141 -38.92 10.51 7.38
C ALA A 141 -38.64 11.27 8.70
N GLY A 142 -39.10 12.51 8.83
CA GLY A 142 -39.00 13.27 10.08
C GLY A 142 -39.76 12.63 11.25
N ALA A 143 -40.95 12.07 10.99
CA ALA A 143 -41.70 11.35 12.03
C ALA A 143 -40.99 10.08 12.50
N VAL A 144 -40.48 9.28 11.56
CA VAL A 144 -39.68 8.07 11.82
C VAL A 144 -38.43 8.43 12.60
N ARG A 145 -37.70 9.46 12.17
CA ARG A 145 -36.49 9.97 12.84
C ARG A 145 -36.79 10.42 14.27
N GLY A 146 -37.91 11.10 14.49
CA GLY A 146 -38.35 11.50 15.83
C GLY A 146 -38.60 10.31 16.75
N VAL A 147 -39.19 9.22 16.24
CA VAL A 147 -39.41 8.00 17.04
C VAL A 147 -38.09 7.33 17.37
N TYR A 148 -37.19 7.18 16.40
CA TYR A 148 -35.86 6.63 16.66
C TYR A 148 -35.03 7.50 17.60
N ASP A 149 -35.16 8.83 17.57
CA ASP A 149 -34.47 9.71 18.53
C ASP A 149 -34.97 9.51 19.97
N ILE A 150 -36.27 9.27 20.16
CA ILE A 150 -36.80 8.88 21.46
C ILE A 150 -36.24 7.51 21.87
N ALA A 151 -36.18 6.54 20.95
CA ALA A 151 -35.61 5.22 21.23
C ALA A 151 -34.12 5.29 21.61
N ALA A 152 -33.33 6.07 20.87
CA ALA A 152 -31.93 6.34 21.16
C ALA A 152 -31.76 7.00 22.53
N ALA A 153 -32.59 7.99 22.88
CA ALA A 153 -32.57 8.59 24.22
C ALA A 153 -32.83 7.55 25.32
N VAL A 154 -33.71 6.56 25.09
CA VAL A 154 -33.91 5.44 26.02
C VAL A 154 -32.66 4.57 26.11
N ARG A 155 -32.06 4.15 24.98
CA ARG A 155 -30.84 3.32 24.96
C ARG A 155 -29.67 4.00 25.67
N ASP A 156 -29.51 5.31 25.45
CA ASP A 156 -28.46 6.17 25.99
C ASP A 156 -28.71 6.59 27.46
N ARG A 157 -29.86 6.20 28.03
CA ARG A 157 -30.29 6.58 29.39
C ARG A 157 -30.41 8.10 29.58
N ARG A 158 -30.87 8.78 28.55
CA ARG A 158 -31.23 10.20 28.54
C ARG A 158 -32.74 10.38 28.67
N SER A 159 -33.17 11.61 28.94
CA SER A 159 -34.60 11.89 29.08
C SER A 159 -35.28 11.92 27.71
N VAL A 160 -36.36 11.17 27.55
CA VAL A 160 -37.22 11.23 26.35
C VAL A 160 -37.90 12.59 26.12
N SER A 161 -37.83 13.49 27.12
CA SER A 161 -38.37 14.85 27.04
C SER A 161 -37.29 15.92 26.93
N GLU A 162 -36.01 15.57 26.73
CA GLU A 162 -34.90 16.53 26.73
C GLU A 162 -35.04 17.59 25.61
N ARG A 163 -35.59 17.20 24.46
CA ARG A 163 -35.79 18.04 23.27
C ARG A 163 -37.17 18.71 23.22
N LEU A 164 -37.93 18.70 24.33
CA LEU A 164 -39.30 19.20 24.34
C LEU A 164 -39.34 20.70 24.01
N GLY A 165 -40.09 21.05 22.97
CA GLY A 165 -40.20 22.41 22.43
C GLY A 165 -39.19 22.73 21.32
N GLU A 166 -38.29 21.81 21.00
CA GLU A 166 -37.29 21.98 19.94
C GLU A 166 -37.81 21.50 18.59
N THR A 167 -37.31 22.12 17.53
CA THR A 167 -37.37 21.59 16.16
C THR A 167 -36.00 21.01 15.85
N VAL A 168 -35.97 19.72 15.50
CA VAL A 168 -34.75 18.96 15.22
C VAL A 168 -34.67 18.73 13.72
N THR A 169 -33.51 19.01 13.14
CA THR A 169 -33.22 18.81 11.71
C THR A 169 -31.81 18.21 11.58
N SER A 170 -31.67 17.11 10.85
CA SER A 170 -30.35 16.54 10.52
C SER A 170 -29.59 17.47 9.56
N ARG A 171 -28.33 17.80 9.87
CA ARG A 171 -27.48 18.69 9.05
C ARG A 171 -27.12 18.09 7.69
N LEU A 172 -26.77 16.80 7.67
CA LEU A 172 -26.47 16.03 6.46
C LEU A 172 -27.51 14.92 6.31
N GLY A 173 -28.29 14.94 5.22
CA GLY A 173 -29.39 14.00 4.99
C GLY A 173 -28.93 12.64 4.43
N PHE A 174 -27.83 12.62 3.68
CA PHE A 174 -27.29 11.41 3.09
C PHE A 174 -26.27 10.77 4.05
N ARG A 175 -26.58 9.58 4.58
CA ARG A 175 -25.72 8.88 5.55
C ARG A 175 -25.69 7.41 5.18
N MET A 176 -24.64 7.01 4.48
CA MET A 176 -24.51 5.66 3.93
C MET A 176 -23.64 4.77 4.81
N VAL A 177 -23.97 3.48 4.85
CA VAL A 177 -23.11 2.41 5.39
C VAL A 177 -22.72 1.41 4.29
N ASP A 178 -21.68 0.62 4.53
CA ASP A 178 -21.45 -0.66 3.85
C ASP A 178 -22.37 -1.77 4.40
N LEU A 179 -22.15 -3.02 4.00
CA LEU A 179 -22.99 -4.17 4.35
C LEU A 179 -22.65 -4.79 5.73
N GLY A 180 -21.79 -4.16 6.53
CA GLY A 180 -21.30 -4.73 7.79
C GLY A 180 -20.71 -6.15 7.58
N ALA A 181 -20.89 -7.03 8.57
CA ALA A 181 -20.46 -8.44 8.49
C ALA A 181 -21.54 -9.42 7.97
N VAL A 182 -22.56 -8.92 7.26
CA VAL A 182 -23.69 -9.73 6.77
C VAL A 182 -23.21 -10.84 5.83
N GLY A 183 -23.69 -12.06 6.04
CA GLY A 183 -23.37 -13.21 5.19
C GLY A 183 -21.94 -13.73 5.31
N VAL A 184 -21.16 -13.24 6.29
CA VAL A 184 -19.79 -13.69 6.55
C VAL A 184 -19.77 -14.71 7.68
N SER A 185 -19.24 -15.90 7.43
CA SER A 185 -19.14 -16.95 8.45
C SER A 185 -17.98 -16.73 9.42
N VAL A 186 -18.25 -17.01 10.70
CA VAL A 186 -17.24 -16.96 11.78
C VAL A 186 -16.41 -18.25 11.71
N ASP A 187 -15.19 -18.17 11.18
CA ASP A 187 -14.25 -19.29 11.08
C ASP A 187 -12.95 -18.97 11.85
N GLU A 188 -12.94 -19.26 13.16
CA GLU A 188 -11.78 -19.04 14.02
C GLU A 188 -10.50 -19.73 13.50
N THR A 189 -10.62 -20.86 12.79
CA THR A 189 -9.43 -21.58 12.28
C THR A 189 -8.80 -20.83 11.11
N ALA A 190 -9.61 -20.24 10.23
CA ALA A 190 -9.12 -19.41 9.15
C ALA A 190 -8.42 -18.14 9.66
N TRP A 191 -8.96 -17.49 10.70
CA TRP A 191 -8.33 -16.32 11.32
C TRP A 191 -7.07 -16.68 12.10
N ALA A 192 -7.06 -17.78 12.86
CA ALA A 192 -5.89 -18.21 13.61
C ALA A 192 -4.69 -18.58 12.72
N ALA A 193 -4.90 -18.88 11.43
CA ALA A 193 -3.82 -19.08 10.47
C ALA A 193 -3.07 -17.77 10.13
N GLY A 194 -3.79 -16.64 10.09
CA GLY A 194 -3.22 -15.30 9.93
C GLY A 194 -2.45 -15.04 8.63
N ASP A 195 -2.65 -15.86 7.60
CA ASP A 195 -1.89 -15.80 6.34
C ASP A 195 -2.74 -15.40 5.12
N ASP A 196 -4.03 -15.13 5.31
CA ASP A 196 -4.97 -14.68 4.28
C ASP A 196 -5.01 -13.14 4.20
N TYR A 197 -4.01 -12.57 3.52
CA TYR A 197 -3.94 -11.15 3.19
C TYR A 197 -4.80 -10.75 1.97
N SER A 198 -5.79 -11.57 1.58
CA SER A 198 -6.72 -11.18 0.51
C SER A 198 -7.72 -10.14 1.00
N HIS A 199 -8.07 -9.20 0.11
CA HIS A 199 -9.09 -8.18 0.38
C HIS A 199 -10.52 -8.69 0.14
N HIS A 200 -10.68 -9.99 -0.11
CA HIS A 200 -11.97 -10.60 -0.35
C HIS A 200 -12.68 -10.89 0.99
N SER A 201 -13.79 -10.21 1.26
CA SER A 201 -14.55 -10.35 2.51
C SER A 201 -15.08 -11.79 2.73
N LYS A 202 -15.34 -12.53 1.64
CA LYS A 202 -16.09 -13.80 1.62
C LYS A 202 -17.53 -13.64 2.14
N ALA A 203 -18.10 -12.45 2.02
CA ALA A 203 -19.53 -12.24 2.22
C ALA A 203 -20.32 -13.11 1.24
N PHE A 204 -21.31 -13.84 1.76
CA PHE A 204 -22.15 -14.78 1.02
C PHE A 204 -21.42 -15.93 0.32
N ALA A 205 -20.16 -16.21 0.67
CA ALA A 205 -19.39 -17.30 0.06
C ALA A 205 -20.03 -18.69 0.29
N ASP A 206 -20.75 -18.86 1.40
CA ASP A 206 -21.51 -20.09 1.70
C ASP A 206 -22.88 -20.14 0.99
N VAL A 207 -23.38 -18.99 0.51
CA VAL A 207 -24.65 -18.88 -0.22
C VAL A 207 -24.45 -19.14 -1.71
N ILE A 208 -23.36 -18.62 -2.26
CA ILE A 208 -23.09 -18.62 -3.70
C ILE A 208 -22.45 -19.95 -4.12
N LEU A 209 -23.13 -20.68 -5.00
CA LEU A 209 -22.66 -21.98 -5.52
C LEU A 209 -21.97 -21.84 -6.88
N PRO A 210 -20.91 -22.63 -7.15
CA PRO A 210 -20.20 -22.58 -8.44
C PRO A 210 -21.03 -23.07 -9.63
N GLY A 211 -22.13 -23.78 -9.40
CA GLY A 211 -23.03 -24.26 -10.47
C GLY A 211 -24.49 -24.28 -10.01
N ALA A 212 -25.41 -24.56 -10.94
CA ALA A 212 -26.84 -24.63 -10.67
C ALA A 212 -27.17 -25.49 -9.43
N PRO A 213 -28.05 -25.02 -8.51
CA PRO A 213 -28.97 -23.89 -8.64
C PRO A 213 -28.35 -22.50 -8.36
N TYR A 214 -27.02 -22.39 -8.24
CA TYR A 214 -26.26 -21.15 -7.99
C TYR A 214 -26.45 -20.51 -6.63
N ILE A 215 -27.54 -20.82 -5.93
CA ILE A 215 -27.85 -20.33 -4.58
C ILE A 215 -28.11 -21.53 -3.66
N ASP A 216 -27.44 -21.55 -2.51
CA ASP A 216 -27.81 -22.41 -1.39
C ASP A 216 -28.88 -21.71 -0.54
N GLU A 217 -30.14 -22.14 -0.71
CA GLU A 217 -31.30 -21.58 0.00
C GLU A 217 -31.18 -21.67 1.52
N ALA A 218 -30.51 -22.70 2.06
CA ALA A 218 -30.38 -22.84 3.50
C ALA A 218 -29.37 -21.83 4.07
N ALA A 219 -28.27 -21.61 3.35
CA ALA A 219 -27.30 -20.57 3.71
C ALA A 219 -27.89 -19.16 3.51
N LEU A 220 -28.69 -18.95 2.45
CA LEU A 220 -29.37 -17.67 2.20
C LEU A 220 -30.29 -17.26 3.35
N GLU A 221 -31.07 -18.20 3.91
CA GLU A 221 -31.96 -17.89 5.04
C GLU A 221 -31.19 -17.44 6.30
N VAL A 222 -29.99 -17.98 6.53
CA VAL A 222 -29.11 -17.49 7.60
C VAL A 222 -28.64 -16.06 7.29
N ALA A 223 -28.21 -15.82 6.05
CA ALA A 223 -27.74 -14.51 5.64
C ALA A 223 -28.86 -13.44 5.64
N ARG A 224 -30.11 -13.83 5.38
CA ARG A 224 -31.30 -12.97 5.51
C ARG A 224 -31.54 -12.56 6.96
N ALA A 225 -31.39 -13.48 7.90
CA ALA A 225 -31.52 -13.17 9.33
C ALA A 225 -30.41 -12.20 9.80
N ASP A 226 -29.17 -12.39 9.33
CA ASP A 226 -28.07 -11.45 9.59
C ASP A 226 -28.39 -10.06 9.03
N PHE A 227 -28.86 -10.00 7.78
CA PHE A 227 -29.21 -8.75 7.12
C PHE A 227 -30.35 -8.01 7.82
N ASP A 228 -31.38 -8.74 8.24
CA ASP A 228 -32.50 -8.21 9.03
C ASP A 228 -32.03 -7.56 10.35
N ALA A 229 -31.08 -8.19 11.04
CA ALA A 229 -30.50 -7.64 12.26
C ALA A 229 -29.70 -6.36 11.97
N TYR A 230 -28.88 -6.39 10.92
CA TYR A 230 -28.08 -5.25 10.49
C TYR A 230 -28.94 -4.06 10.06
N LEU A 231 -30.01 -4.28 9.28
CA LEU A 231 -30.94 -3.21 8.87
C LEU A 231 -31.57 -2.51 10.07
N ARG A 232 -32.04 -3.27 11.07
CA ARG A 232 -32.62 -2.70 12.30
C ARG A 232 -31.58 -1.85 13.04
N HIS A 233 -30.36 -2.35 13.14
CA HIS A 233 -29.24 -1.67 13.78
C HIS A 233 -28.94 -0.32 13.10
N VAL A 234 -28.63 -0.32 11.81
CA VAL A 234 -28.19 0.91 11.10
C VAL A 234 -29.29 1.96 10.96
N LEU A 235 -30.56 1.54 10.82
CA LEU A 235 -31.70 2.47 10.80
C LEU A 235 -31.91 3.13 12.18
N ALA A 236 -31.74 2.38 13.27
CA ALA A 236 -31.83 2.91 14.62
C ALA A 236 -30.74 3.95 14.90
N GLU A 237 -29.49 3.68 14.50
CA GLU A 237 -28.38 4.64 14.57
C GLU A 237 -28.61 5.88 13.69
N GLY A 238 -29.36 5.70 12.61
CA GLY A 238 -29.87 6.78 11.77
C GLY A 238 -29.18 6.91 10.43
N TYR A 239 -28.67 5.82 9.88
CA TYR A 239 -28.28 5.76 8.48
C TYR A 239 -29.50 5.77 7.55
N THR A 240 -29.30 6.29 6.34
CA THR A 240 -30.33 6.53 5.32
C THR A 240 -29.97 5.94 3.97
N ALA A 241 -28.80 5.31 3.84
CA ALA A 241 -28.37 4.65 2.62
C ALA A 241 -27.47 3.45 2.93
N ILE A 242 -27.37 2.51 1.98
CA ILE A 242 -26.53 1.32 2.07
C ILE A 242 -25.85 1.02 0.74
N ALA A 243 -24.55 0.71 0.80
CA ALA A 243 -23.75 0.23 -0.32
C ALA A 243 -23.63 -1.30 -0.28
N ILE A 244 -24.08 -1.96 -1.34
CA ILE A 244 -24.09 -3.42 -1.50
C ILE A 244 -23.08 -3.83 -2.56
N PRO A 245 -22.18 -4.79 -2.30
CA PRO A 245 -21.24 -5.26 -3.30
C PRO A 245 -21.94 -6.00 -4.45
N GLY A 246 -21.50 -5.73 -5.68
CA GLY A 246 -21.92 -6.42 -6.89
C GLY A 246 -22.55 -5.49 -7.93
N PHE A 247 -22.47 -5.88 -9.20
CA PHE A 247 -23.13 -5.22 -10.33
C PHE A 247 -23.40 -6.22 -11.47
N ILE A 248 -22.35 -6.64 -12.20
CA ILE A 248 -22.48 -7.52 -13.36
C ILE A 248 -22.97 -8.93 -13.01
N GLU A 249 -22.83 -9.34 -11.74
CA GLU A 249 -23.38 -10.58 -11.17
C GLU A 249 -24.92 -10.61 -11.24
N TYR A 250 -25.56 -9.44 -11.39
CA TYR A 250 -27.00 -9.29 -11.50
C TYR A 250 -27.44 -8.97 -12.93
N LEU A 251 -26.59 -9.07 -13.96
CA LEU A 251 -26.91 -8.68 -15.33
C LEU A 251 -26.93 -9.85 -16.31
N THR A 252 -27.84 -9.78 -17.28
CA THR A 252 -27.90 -10.71 -18.42
C THR A 252 -27.45 -10.06 -19.74
N PHE A 253 -27.29 -8.73 -19.76
CA PHE A 253 -27.01 -7.92 -20.94
C PHE A 253 -28.04 -8.10 -22.06
N ASP A 254 -29.30 -8.38 -21.72
CA ASP A 254 -30.40 -8.61 -22.69
C ASP A 254 -30.76 -7.35 -23.51
N ARG A 255 -30.25 -6.19 -23.11
CA ARG A 255 -30.40 -4.91 -23.81
C ARG A 255 -29.27 -4.58 -24.77
N VAL A 256 -28.25 -5.43 -24.86
CA VAL A 256 -27.11 -5.23 -25.77
C VAL A 256 -27.35 -6.01 -27.06
N GLY A 257 -27.29 -5.31 -28.20
CA GLY A 257 -27.40 -5.95 -29.51
C GLY A 257 -28.77 -6.59 -29.75
N ASP A 258 -28.78 -7.90 -30.04
CA ASP A 258 -30.00 -8.72 -30.14
C ASP A 258 -30.43 -9.38 -28.82
N GLY A 259 -29.74 -9.08 -27.72
CA GLY A 259 -29.96 -9.65 -26.38
C GLY A 259 -29.15 -10.92 -26.11
N HIS A 260 -28.37 -11.41 -27.08
CA HIS A 260 -27.51 -12.58 -26.94
C HIS A 260 -26.07 -12.35 -27.44
N GLU A 261 -25.69 -11.09 -27.70
CA GLU A 261 -24.34 -10.79 -28.21
C GLU A 261 -23.25 -10.89 -27.13
N VAL A 262 -23.59 -10.64 -25.85
CA VAL A 262 -22.64 -10.74 -24.72
C VAL A 262 -22.68 -12.13 -24.11
N TYR A 263 -23.87 -12.60 -23.73
CA TYR A 263 -24.10 -13.94 -23.21
C TYR A 263 -25.04 -14.70 -24.14
N ASP A 264 -24.63 -15.91 -24.52
CA ASP A 264 -25.49 -16.82 -25.27
C ASP A 264 -26.76 -17.16 -24.48
N ALA A 265 -27.84 -17.55 -25.16
CA ALA A 265 -29.13 -17.83 -24.51
C ALA A 265 -29.09 -18.96 -23.45
N ASP A 266 -28.16 -19.91 -23.59
CA ASP A 266 -27.95 -21.02 -22.66
C ASP A 266 -26.70 -20.82 -21.77
N ASP A 267 -26.16 -19.59 -21.70
CA ASP A 267 -24.98 -19.26 -20.91
C ASP A 267 -25.26 -19.33 -19.39
N GLU A 268 -24.30 -19.84 -18.63
CA GLU A 268 -24.43 -19.95 -17.18
C GLU A 268 -24.51 -18.60 -16.47
N HIS A 269 -23.92 -17.54 -17.02
CA HIS A 269 -23.98 -16.19 -16.47
C HIS A 269 -25.41 -15.65 -16.46
N VAL A 270 -26.21 -15.96 -17.48
CA VAL A 270 -27.64 -15.59 -17.54
C VAL A 270 -28.42 -16.30 -16.44
N ALA A 271 -28.27 -17.62 -16.33
CA ALA A 271 -28.97 -18.41 -15.32
C ALA A 271 -28.58 -18.01 -13.89
N ARG A 272 -27.29 -17.71 -13.67
CA ARG A 272 -26.76 -17.21 -12.39
C ARG A 272 -27.30 -15.82 -12.07
N ALA A 273 -27.28 -14.87 -13.00
CA ALA A 273 -27.80 -13.52 -12.76
C ALA A 273 -29.30 -13.53 -12.39
N LEU A 274 -30.09 -14.39 -13.03
CA LEU A 274 -31.50 -14.57 -12.66
C LEU A 274 -31.65 -15.16 -11.25
N ALA A 275 -30.83 -16.16 -10.88
CA ALA A 275 -30.84 -16.73 -9.54
C ALA A 275 -30.40 -15.71 -8.46
N MET A 276 -29.38 -14.89 -8.74
CA MET A 276 -28.94 -13.80 -7.85
C MET A 276 -30.07 -12.77 -7.62
N ARG A 277 -30.75 -12.35 -8.69
CA ARG A 277 -31.91 -11.44 -8.60
C ARG A 277 -33.04 -12.02 -7.73
N GLU A 278 -33.39 -13.29 -7.95
CA GLU A 278 -34.45 -13.96 -7.20
C GLU A 278 -34.10 -14.11 -5.71
N ALA A 279 -32.85 -14.46 -5.41
CA ALA A 279 -32.36 -14.68 -4.05
C ALA A 279 -32.22 -13.38 -3.24
N PHE A 280 -31.50 -12.41 -3.80
CA PHE A 280 -31.07 -11.20 -3.08
C PHE A 280 -31.96 -9.98 -3.34
N GLY A 281 -32.66 -9.92 -4.48
CA GLY A 281 -33.56 -8.81 -4.81
C GLY A 281 -34.55 -8.44 -3.69
N PRO A 282 -35.24 -9.42 -3.07
CA PRO A 282 -36.15 -9.14 -1.95
C PRO A 282 -35.48 -8.51 -0.73
N MET A 283 -34.20 -8.81 -0.48
CA MET A 283 -33.45 -8.21 0.64
C MET A 283 -33.21 -6.72 0.35
N TRP A 284 -32.77 -6.40 -0.87
CA TRP A 284 -32.52 -5.02 -1.27
C TRP A 284 -33.79 -4.18 -1.33
N GLU A 285 -34.89 -4.77 -1.82
CA GLU A 285 -36.22 -4.14 -1.80
C GLU A 285 -36.65 -3.81 -0.36
N GLN A 286 -36.46 -4.74 0.58
CA GLN A 286 -36.77 -4.51 1.99
C GLN A 286 -35.96 -3.34 2.58
N ALA A 287 -34.67 -3.22 2.26
CA ALA A 287 -33.86 -2.08 2.71
C ALA A 287 -34.43 -0.74 2.23
N HIS A 288 -34.81 -0.66 0.95
CA HIS A 288 -35.44 0.52 0.35
C HIS A 288 -36.80 0.85 0.96
N GLU A 289 -37.67 -0.16 1.15
CA GLU A 289 -38.96 0.00 1.81
C GLU A 289 -38.82 0.55 3.24
N LEU A 290 -37.79 0.12 3.97
CA LEU A 290 -37.50 0.57 5.33
C LEU A 290 -36.82 1.95 5.40
N GLY A 291 -36.36 2.50 4.27
CA GLY A 291 -35.85 3.86 4.19
C GLY A 291 -34.35 4.01 4.02
N LEU A 292 -33.66 2.96 3.55
CA LEU A 292 -32.30 3.07 3.07
C LEU A 292 -32.29 3.22 1.54
N ASP A 293 -31.65 4.26 1.03
CA ASP A 293 -31.31 4.33 -0.39
C ASP A 293 -30.28 3.24 -0.73
N VAL A 294 -30.50 2.50 -1.81
CA VAL A 294 -29.78 1.27 -2.14
C VAL A 294 -28.80 1.50 -3.30
N TYR A 295 -27.50 1.40 -3.03
CA TYR A 295 -26.43 1.60 -4.01
C TYR A 295 -25.63 0.32 -4.27
N PHE A 296 -25.50 -0.04 -5.55
CA PHE A 296 -24.69 -1.19 -5.95
C PHE A 296 -23.24 -0.76 -6.17
N ARG A 297 -22.32 -1.32 -5.38
CA ARG A 297 -20.89 -1.03 -5.38
C ARG A 297 -20.15 -1.97 -6.33
N THR A 298 -19.39 -1.39 -7.26
CA THR A 298 -18.58 -2.14 -8.23
C THR A 298 -17.27 -1.43 -8.54
N ASP A 299 -16.26 -2.24 -8.86
CA ASP A 299 -15.03 -1.76 -9.46
C ASP A 299 -15.23 -1.61 -10.97
N MET A 300 -14.55 -0.65 -11.58
CA MET A 300 -14.50 -0.44 -13.02
C MET A 300 -13.03 -0.46 -13.46
N LEU A 301 -12.63 -1.33 -14.40
CA LEU A 301 -13.48 -2.11 -15.31
C LEU A 301 -13.80 -3.52 -14.76
N THR A 302 -15.07 -3.82 -14.50
CA THR A 302 -15.52 -5.17 -14.12
C THR A 302 -15.89 -6.00 -15.36
N LEU A 303 -15.51 -7.28 -15.39
CA LEU A 303 -15.57 -8.16 -16.54
C LEU A 303 -16.01 -9.57 -16.17
N THR A 304 -16.58 -10.26 -17.16
CA THR A 304 -16.63 -11.72 -17.29
C THR A 304 -15.89 -12.12 -18.56
N THR A 305 -15.47 -13.37 -18.69
CA THR A 305 -14.77 -13.81 -19.92
C THR A 305 -15.59 -13.49 -21.20
N PRO A 306 -16.90 -13.81 -21.28
CA PRO A 306 -17.69 -13.48 -22.48
C PRO A 306 -17.85 -11.97 -22.71
N LEU A 307 -17.96 -11.17 -21.64
CA LEU A 307 -18.04 -9.71 -21.75
C LEU A 307 -16.73 -9.12 -22.29
N GLU A 308 -15.58 -9.58 -21.82
CA GLU A 308 -14.28 -9.15 -22.34
C GLU A 308 -14.11 -9.51 -23.82
N GLU A 309 -14.49 -10.74 -24.21
CA GLU A 309 -14.48 -11.19 -25.60
C GLU A 309 -15.35 -10.28 -26.48
N TYR A 310 -16.59 -10.02 -26.07
CA TYR A 310 -17.52 -9.12 -26.77
C TYR A 310 -16.93 -7.72 -26.95
N LEU A 311 -16.43 -7.12 -25.87
CA LEU A 311 -15.87 -5.77 -25.89
C LEU A 311 -14.64 -5.70 -26.81
N THR A 312 -13.76 -6.70 -26.74
CA THR A 312 -12.56 -6.75 -27.58
C THR A 312 -12.88 -6.99 -29.05
N GLU A 313 -13.85 -7.85 -29.37
CA GLU A 313 -14.28 -8.09 -30.75
C GLU A 313 -14.94 -6.85 -31.36
N ARG A 314 -15.77 -6.14 -30.59
CA ARG A 314 -16.50 -4.96 -31.06
C ARG A 314 -15.63 -3.72 -31.20
N PHE A 315 -14.74 -3.46 -30.23
CA PHE A 315 -13.95 -2.23 -30.16
C PHE A 315 -12.47 -2.43 -30.54
N GLY A 316 -12.01 -3.67 -30.71
CA GLY A 316 -10.63 -4.04 -31.03
C GLY A 316 -9.70 -4.17 -29.81
N SER A 317 -10.14 -3.70 -28.64
CA SER A 317 -9.48 -3.79 -27.33
C SER A 317 -10.46 -3.38 -26.22
N LEU A 318 -10.04 -3.43 -24.96
CA LEU A 318 -10.70 -2.75 -23.84
C LEU A 318 -10.55 -1.21 -23.96
N ALA A 319 -11.23 -0.62 -24.93
CA ALA A 319 -11.10 0.78 -25.35
C ALA A 319 -11.82 1.76 -24.40
N THR A 320 -11.35 1.87 -23.16
CA THR A 320 -11.98 2.67 -22.09
C THR A 320 -12.05 4.18 -22.38
N GLU A 321 -11.28 4.69 -23.34
CA GLU A 321 -11.35 6.08 -23.82
C GLU A 321 -12.44 6.32 -24.87
N ASP A 322 -13.02 5.27 -25.46
CA ASP A 322 -14.10 5.38 -26.45
C ASP A 322 -15.47 5.52 -25.74
N PRO A 323 -16.20 6.63 -25.89
CA PRO A 323 -17.54 6.76 -25.29
C PRO A 323 -18.52 5.67 -25.73
N ALA A 324 -18.37 5.10 -26.93
CA ALA A 324 -19.23 4.01 -27.40
C ALA A 324 -19.02 2.70 -26.62
N PHE A 325 -17.83 2.50 -26.04
CA PHE A 325 -17.53 1.37 -25.16
C PHE A 325 -18.46 1.36 -23.94
N TRP A 326 -18.60 2.52 -23.29
CA TRP A 326 -19.41 2.67 -22.08
C TRP A 326 -20.92 2.54 -22.30
N SER A 327 -21.39 2.57 -23.56
CA SER A 327 -22.80 2.29 -23.88
C SER A 327 -23.25 0.88 -23.51
N VAL A 328 -22.32 -0.09 -23.45
CA VAL A 328 -22.59 -1.47 -23.01
C VAL A 328 -22.93 -1.50 -21.53
N TYR A 329 -22.13 -0.83 -20.70
CA TYR A 329 -22.38 -0.71 -19.26
C TYR A 329 -23.63 0.13 -18.97
N ALA A 330 -23.86 1.21 -19.73
CA ALA A 330 -25.09 1.99 -19.62
C ALA A 330 -26.34 1.15 -19.94
N ALA A 331 -26.28 0.25 -20.93
CA ALA A 331 -27.37 -0.68 -21.22
C ALA A 331 -27.57 -1.70 -20.08
N GLY A 332 -26.49 -2.16 -19.45
CA GLY A 332 -26.53 -2.99 -18.24
C GLY A 332 -27.19 -2.27 -17.05
N LEU A 333 -26.90 -0.99 -16.83
CA LEU A 333 -27.58 -0.18 -15.81
C LEU A 333 -29.06 0.02 -16.13
N ASP A 334 -29.39 0.29 -17.40
CA ASP A 334 -30.78 0.38 -17.85
C ASP A 334 -31.55 -0.94 -17.58
N GLU A 335 -30.88 -2.10 -17.75
CA GLU A 335 -31.42 -3.42 -17.38
C GLU A 335 -31.58 -3.55 -15.87
N LEU A 336 -30.55 -3.24 -15.07
CA LEU A 336 -30.57 -3.32 -13.61
C LEU A 336 -31.77 -2.58 -13.03
N TYR A 337 -31.92 -1.29 -13.37
CA TYR A 337 -33.00 -0.46 -12.82
C TYR A 337 -34.39 -0.88 -13.29
N ALA A 338 -34.49 -1.56 -14.43
CA ALA A 338 -35.77 -2.08 -14.89
C ALA A 338 -36.18 -3.37 -14.16
N GLN A 339 -35.21 -4.21 -13.80
CA GLN A 339 -35.46 -5.47 -13.08
C GLN A 339 -35.52 -5.27 -11.56
N MET A 340 -34.82 -4.26 -11.05
CA MET A 340 -34.65 -3.94 -9.64
C MET A 340 -34.92 -2.44 -9.42
N PRO A 341 -36.19 -2.00 -9.55
CA PRO A 341 -36.53 -0.57 -9.55
C PRO A 341 -36.28 0.14 -8.22
N TYR A 342 -36.12 -0.61 -7.12
CA TYR A 342 -35.76 -0.14 -5.78
C TYR A 342 -34.26 0.15 -5.59
N VAL A 343 -33.43 -0.06 -6.61
CA VAL A 343 -32.02 0.36 -6.60
C VAL A 343 -31.97 1.84 -6.96
N ASP A 344 -31.36 2.66 -6.12
CA ASP A 344 -31.30 4.13 -6.23
C ASP A 344 -30.09 4.60 -7.05
N GLY A 345 -29.04 3.77 -7.15
CA GLY A 345 -27.88 4.09 -7.98
C GLY A 345 -26.75 3.06 -7.91
N VAL A 346 -25.59 3.49 -8.39
CA VAL A 346 -24.35 2.71 -8.31
C VAL A 346 -23.22 3.50 -7.68
N LEU A 347 -22.37 2.82 -6.92
CA LEU A 347 -21.09 3.33 -6.45
C LEU A 347 -19.98 2.69 -7.26
N VAL A 348 -19.23 3.51 -7.99
CA VAL A 348 -18.14 3.05 -8.85
C VAL A 348 -16.79 3.44 -8.26
N ARG A 349 -15.87 2.48 -8.19
CA ARG A 349 -14.46 2.70 -7.87
C ARG A 349 -13.60 2.38 -9.09
N ILE A 350 -12.50 3.11 -9.26
CA ILE A 350 -11.48 2.82 -10.27
C ILE A 350 -10.10 2.77 -9.60
N GLY A 351 -9.10 2.26 -10.31
CA GLY A 351 -7.71 2.34 -9.85
C GLY A 351 -7.37 1.42 -8.67
N GLU A 352 -8.26 0.52 -8.28
CA GLU A 352 -8.02 -0.58 -7.36
C GLU A 352 -8.76 -1.80 -7.92
N ALA A 353 -8.01 -2.76 -8.48
CA ALA A 353 -8.54 -3.95 -9.15
C ALA A 353 -7.47 -5.05 -9.24
N GLY A 354 -7.85 -6.21 -9.76
CA GLY A 354 -6.95 -7.34 -10.03
C GLY A 354 -7.19 -8.54 -9.12
N ARG A 355 -6.36 -9.57 -9.31
CA ARG A 355 -6.60 -10.93 -8.80
C ARG A 355 -6.68 -11.08 -7.27
N VAL A 356 -6.31 -10.06 -6.50
CA VAL A 356 -6.43 -10.06 -5.03
C VAL A 356 -7.89 -10.01 -4.56
N TYR A 357 -8.82 -9.59 -5.44
CA TYR A 357 -10.26 -9.59 -5.20
C TYR A 357 -10.99 -10.79 -5.82
N ASP A 358 -10.31 -11.61 -6.65
CA ASP A 358 -10.94 -12.72 -7.37
C ASP A 358 -11.42 -13.81 -6.42
N LEU A 359 -12.62 -14.33 -6.69
CA LEU A 359 -13.12 -15.54 -6.04
C LEU A 359 -12.76 -16.78 -6.89
N PRO A 360 -12.06 -17.79 -6.33
CA PRO A 360 -11.70 -18.98 -7.09
C PRO A 360 -12.92 -19.70 -7.69
N GLY A 361 -12.91 -19.90 -9.01
CA GLY A 361 -14.02 -20.57 -9.72
C GLY A 361 -15.20 -19.65 -10.05
N TRP A 362 -15.04 -18.34 -9.85
CA TRP A 362 -15.99 -17.29 -10.20
C TRP A 362 -15.45 -16.51 -11.40
N ASP A 363 -16.15 -16.54 -12.54
CA ASP A 363 -15.75 -15.83 -13.77
C ASP A 363 -16.24 -14.36 -13.77
N TYR A 364 -15.98 -13.67 -12.66
CA TYR A 364 -16.18 -12.23 -12.53
C TYR A 364 -14.92 -11.65 -11.89
N TYR A 365 -14.31 -10.70 -12.57
CA TYR A 365 -13.04 -10.11 -12.16
C TYR A 365 -13.00 -8.64 -12.55
N SER A 366 -12.04 -7.91 -11.99
CA SER A 366 -11.85 -6.49 -12.31
C SER A 366 -10.45 -6.25 -12.88
N GLU A 367 -10.40 -5.44 -13.93
CA GLU A 367 -9.19 -5.04 -14.63
C GLU A 367 -8.86 -3.57 -14.37
N LEU A 368 -7.55 -3.28 -14.23
CA LEU A 368 -7.02 -1.92 -14.14
C LEU A 368 -7.03 -1.24 -15.52
N GLY A 369 -8.22 -1.01 -16.08
CA GLY A 369 -8.43 -0.49 -17.43
C GLY A 369 -8.72 1.02 -17.51
N VAL A 370 -9.11 1.66 -16.40
CA VAL A 370 -9.49 3.09 -16.35
C VAL A 370 -8.38 3.89 -15.66
N THR A 371 -7.36 4.26 -16.43
CA THR A 371 -6.10 4.84 -15.90
C THR A 371 -5.75 6.22 -16.45
N THR A 372 -6.53 6.74 -17.40
CA THR A 372 -6.34 8.05 -18.02
C THR A 372 -7.51 8.99 -17.71
N VAL A 373 -7.26 10.30 -17.75
CA VAL A 373 -8.30 11.32 -17.57
C VAL A 373 -9.42 11.14 -18.59
N ASP A 374 -9.07 10.89 -19.86
CA ASP A 374 -10.05 10.71 -20.93
C ASP A 374 -10.93 9.47 -20.70
N ALA A 375 -10.37 8.37 -20.19
CA ALA A 375 -11.12 7.17 -19.85
C ALA A 375 -12.12 7.42 -18.70
N VAL A 376 -11.70 8.11 -17.64
CA VAL A 376 -12.61 8.45 -16.52
C VAL A 376 -13.72 9.36 -16.99
N ARG A 377 -13.41 10.37 -17.82
CA ARG A 377 -14.41 11.31 -18.34
C ARG A 377 -15.40 10.62 -19.27
N ALA A 378 -14.93 9.73 -20.15
CA ALA A 378 -15.78 8.93 -21.03
C ALA A 378 -16.74 8.04 -20.22
N MET A 379 -16.22 7.37 -19.18
CA MET A 379 -17.01 6.57 -18.25
C MET A 379 -18.06 7.43 -17.54
N LEU A 380 -17.63 8.45 -16.79
CA LEU A 380 -18.53 9.25 -15.98
C LEU A 380 -19.61 9.91 -16.82
N THR A 381 -19.28 10.47 -18.00
CA THR A 381 -20.27 11.07 -18.89
C THR A 381 -21.34 10.05 -19.29
N ALA A 382 -20.94 8.84 -19.70
CA ALA A 382 -21.89 7.81 -20.12
C ALA A 382 -22.77 7.32 -18.96
N LEU A 383 -22.19 7.15 -17.76
CA LEU A 383 -22.92 6.70 -16.58
C LEU A 383 -23.85 7.80 -16.03
N THR A 384 -23.43 9.07 -16.02
CA THR A 384 -24.27 10.19 -15.58
C THR A 384 -25.40 10.47 -16.56
N ASP A 385 -25.15 10.42 -17.87
CA ASP A 385 -26.21 10.54 -18.90
C ASP A 385 -27.27 9.43 -18.74
N GLN A 386 -26.85 8.21 -18.39
CA GLN A 386 -27.76 7.10 -18.13
C GLN A 386 -28.55 7.33 -16.83
N ALA A 387 -27.87 7.73 -15.76
CA ALA A 387 -28.47 8.04 -14.48
C ALA A 387 -29.51 9.16 -14.56
N GLU A 388 -29.26 10.22 -15.34
CA GLU A 388 -30.24 11.28 -15.60
C GLU A 388 -31.50 10.78 -16.31
N ARG A 389 -31.35 9.88 -17.30
CA ARG A 389 -32.48 9.28 -18.01
C ARG A 389 -33.31 8.37 -17.11
N ALA A 390 -32.65 7.63 -16.22
CA ALA A 390 -33.28 6.67 -15.33
C ALA A 390 -33.73 7.28 -14.00
N ASP A 391 -33.38 8.54 -13.74
CA ASP A 391 -33.57 9.20 -12.45
C ASP A 391 -32.92 8.43 -11.30
N ARG A 392 -31.63 8.12 -11.47
CA ARG A 392 -30.78 7.37 -10.54
C ARG A 392 -29.48 8.12 -10.29
N GLU A 393 -28.68 7.66 -9.35
CA GLU A 393 -27.43 8.32 -8.98
C GLU A 393 -26.19 7.50 -9.33
N VAL A 394 -25.08 8.21 -9.54
CA VAL A 394 -23.73 7.65 -9.66
C VAL A 394 -22.88 8.25 -8.55
N ILE A 395 -22.46 7.40 -7.63
CA ILE A 395 -21.44 7.76 -6.63
C ILE A 395 -20.08 7.37 -7.20
N PHE A 396 -19.27 8.36 -7.57
CA PHE A 396 -17.89 8.15 -8.00
C PHE A 396 -16.96 8.23 -6.80
N ARG A 397 -16.33 7.09 -6.49
CA ARG A 397 -15.32 7.01 -5.43
C ARG A 397 -13.98 7.48 -5.98
N SER A 398 -13.44 8.58 -5.45
CA SER A 398 -12.20 9.18 -5.98
C SER A 398 -10.94 8.39 -5.64
N TRP A 399 -10.98 7.55 -4.61
CA TRP A 399 -9.86 6.72 -4.14
C TRP A 399 -9.27 5.83 -5.25
N SER A 400 -7.94 5.82 -5.35
CA SER A 400 -7.15 5.01 -6.30
C SER A 400 -5.79 4.66 -5.70
N VAL A 401 -5.17 3.55 -6.09
CA VAL A 401 -3.86 3.11 -5.55
C VAL A 401 -2.64 3.77 -6.22
N GLY A 402 -2.83 4.93 -6.86
CA GLY A 402 -1.73 5.66 -7.51
C GLY A 402 -1.40 5.24 -8.94
N VAL A 403 -2.24 4.43 -9.59
CA VAL A 403 -1.99 3.94 -10.95
C VAL A 403 -2.52 4.92 -12.02
N GLY A 404 -1.67 5.24 -12.99
CA GLY A 404 -2.02 6.07 -14.15
C GLY A 404 -2.14 7.57 -13.84
N ALA A 405 -2.60 8.34 -14.82
CA ALA A 405 -2.70 9.81 -14.73
C ALA A 405 -3.80 10.29 -13.76
N VAL A 406 -4.62 9.37 -13.25
CA VAL A 406 -5.70 9.64 -12.30
C VAL A 406 -5.39 9.08 -10.90
N GLY A 407 -4.23 8.44 -10.72
CA GLY A 407 -3.85 7.74 -9.50
C GLY A 407 -3.88 8.59 -8.24
N ASP A 408 -3.57 9.88 -8.35
CA ASP A 408 -3.48 10.83 -7.23
C ASP A 408 -4.69 11.78 -7.13
N MET A 409 -5.77 11.57 -7.91
CA MET A 409 -6.93 12.50 -7.92
C MET A 409 -7.64 12.64 -6.58
N HIS A 410 -7.45 11.67 -5.68
CA HIS A 410 -7.99 11.69 -4.31
C HIS A 410 -7.11 12.45 -3.31
N THR A 411 -5.87 12.80 -3.68
CA THR A 411 -4.90 13.52 -2.82
C THR A 411 -4.32 14.77 -3.48
N ASN A 412 -4.76 15.09 -4.70
CA ASN A 412 -4.21 16.18 -5.49
C ASN A 412 -5.35 16.99 -6.14
N VAL A 413 -5.46 18.25 -5.73
CA VAL A 413 -6.46 19.21 -6.22
C VAL A 413 -6.37 19.44 -7.74
N ASP A 414 -5.17 19.49 -8.32
CA ASP A 414 -5.00 19.71 -9.76
C ASP A 414 -5.50 18.49 -10.56
N SER A 415 -5.18 17.28 -10.08
CA SER A 415 -5.66 16.03 -10.68
C SER A 415 -7.18 15.88 -10.53
N TYR A 416 -7.74 16.25 -9.37
CA TYR A 416 -9.20 16.32 -9.15
C TYR A 416 -9.87 17.19 -10.22
N HIS A 417 -9.37 18.42 -10.43
CA HIS A 417 -9.91 19.35 -11.42
C HIS A 417 -9.76 18.80 -12.85
N ALA A 418 -8.62 18.22 -13.20
CA ALA A 418 -8.41 17.63 -14.51
C ALA A 418 -9.44 16.52 -14.83
N VAL A 419 -9.77 15.70 -13.83
CA VAL A 419 -10.74 14.61 -13.98
C VAL A 419 -12.18 15.14 -14.03
N LEU A 420 -12.58 15.99 -13.08
CA LEU A 420 -14.00 16.26 -12.81
C LEU A 420 -14.52 17.60 -13.35
N ASP A 421 -13.67 18.58 -13.69
CA ASP A 421 -14.16 19.87 -14.18
C ASP A 421 -14.96 19.72 -15.47
N GLY A 422 -16.11 20.40 -15.54
CA GLY A 422 -17.01 20.36 -16.69
C GLY A 422 -17.88 19.11 -16.82
N ILE A 423 -17.82 18.18 -15.86
CA ILE A 423 -18.88 17.16 -15.68
C ILE A 423 -19.93 17.78 -14.76
N ASP A 424 -21.03 18.26 -15.34
CA ASP A 424 -22.12 18.94 -14.65
C ASP A 424 -23.37 18.06 -14.71
N SER A 425 -23.59 17.27 -13.65
CA SER A 425 -24.76 16.42 -13.50
C SER A 425 -25.20 16.44 -12.04
N GLU A 426 -26.50 16.70 -11.81
CA GLU A 426 -27.08 16.62 -10.47
C GLU A 426 -27.13 15.19 -9.94
N LYS A 427 -26.93 14.18 -10.81
CA LYS A 427 -26.90 12.76 -10.45
C LYS A 427 -25.52 12.22 -10.11
N LEU A 428 -24.47 13.05 -10.16
CA LEU A 428 -23.10 12.68 -9.78
C LEU A 428 -22.77 13.13 -8.35
N VAL A 429 -22.40 12.17 -7.51
CA VAL A 429 -21.86 12.39 -6.17
C VAL A 429 -20.42 11.89 -6.13
N VAL A 430 -19.49 12.70 -5.62
CA VAL A 430 -18.07 12.29 -5.46
C VAL A 430 -17.80 11.95 -4.00
N SER A 431 -17.42 10.70 -3.77
CA SER A 431 -17.08 10.13 -2.46
C SER A 431 -15.56 10.21 -2.22
N THR A 432 -15.13 10.72 -1.07
CA THR A 432 -13.70 10.93 -0.77
C THR A 432 -13.42 10.73 0.71
N LYS A 433 -12.33 10.01 1.04
CA LYS A 433 -11.83 9.83 2.40
C LYS A 433 -11.56 11.16 3.09
N TYR A 434 -11.91 11.27 4.38
CA TYR A 434 -11.68 12.50 5.16
C TYR A 434 -10.20 12.86 5.32
N THR A 435 -9.31 11.87 5.23
CA THR A 435 -7.85 12.03 5.24
C THR A 435 -7.26 12.18 3.84
N LEU A 436 -6.16 12.91 3.73
CA LEU A 436 -5.34 12.99 2.52
C LEU A 436 -4.54 11.68 2.34
N GLY A 437 -5.21 10.63 1.87
CA GLY A 437 -4.65 9.28 1.73
C GLY A 437 -5.55 8.23 2.37
N ASP A 438 -4.96 7.17 2.92
CA ASP A 438 -5.68 5.98 3.36
C ASP A 438 -5.95 5.91 4.86
N PHE A 439 -6.78 6.81 5.36
CA PHE A 439 -7.31 6.81 6.73
C PHE A 439 -6.31 6.84 7.90
N TYR A 440 -5.00 6.63 7.73
CA TYR A 440 -3.99 6.68 8.80
C TYR A 440 -4.12 7.92 9.69
N SER A 441 -3.92 7.74 11.00
CA SER A 441 -3.61 8.87 11.88
C SER A 441 -2.32 9.55 11.40
N HIS A 442 -2.16 10.83 11.71
CA HIS A 442 -1.11 11.71 11.17
C HIS A 442 -1.25 12.13 9.70
N LEU A 443 -2.29 11.69 8.98
CA LEU A 443 -2.61 12.29 7.69
C LEU A 443 -3.35 13.63 7.87
N PRO A 444 -3.05 14.65 7.03
CA PRO A 444 -3.87 15.86 6.94
C PRO A 444 -5.32 15.54 6.57
N PHE A 445 -6.22 16.48 6.85
CA PHE A 445 -7.55 16.45 6.22
C PHE A 445 -7.43 16.64 4.70
N ASN A 446 -8.31 15.96 3.96
CA ASN A 446 -8.25 15.93 2.50
C ASN A 446 -8.72 17.26 1.88
N ASP A 447 -7.79 18.00 1.28
CA ASP A 447 -8.08 19.30 0.68
C ASP A 447 -8.94 19.22 -0.60
N THR A 448 -9.00 18.05 -1.25
CA THR A 448 -9.89 17.85 -2.41
C THR A 448 -11.36 17.93 -2.02
N LEU A 449 -11.74 17.73 -0.74
CA LEU A 449 -13.10 17.92 -0.24
C LEU A 449 -13.50 19.39 -0.10
N GLU A 450 -12.53 20.32 -0.10
CA GLU A 450 -12.77 21.76 0.02
C GLU A 450 -13.07 22.44 -1.33
N VAL A 451 -12.92 21.72 -2.44
CA VAL A 451 -13.00 22.25 -3.81
C VAL A 451 -14.00 21.47 -4.68
N GLY A 452 -14.17 21.94 -5.92
CA GLY A 452 -15.05 21.33 -6.92
C GLY A 452 -16.49 21.85 -6.90
N GLU A 453 -17.25 21.53 -7.94
CA GLU A 453 -18.65 21.94 -8.10
C GLU A 453 -19.65 20.77 -7.92
N GLN A 454 -19.14 19.54 -7.86
CA GLN A 454 -19.90 18.30 -7.74
C GLN A 454 -20.48 18.12 -6.34
N ARG A 455 -21.57 17.35 -6.20
CA ARG A 455 -22.10 16.89 -4.90
C ARG A 455 -21.03 16.03 -4.21
N ARG A 456 -20.87 16.15 -2.88
CA ARG A 456 -19.81 15.48 -2.13
C ARG A 456 -20.32 14.69 -0.94
N ILE A 457 -19.73 13.51 -0.73
CA ILE A 457 -19.84 12.77 0.52
C ILE A 457 -18.45 12.47 1.10
N VAL A 458 -18.36 12.48 2.42
CA VAL A 458 -17.12 12.22 3.16
C VAL A 458 -17.08 10.77 3.62
N GLU A 459 -16.00 10.04 3.32
CA GLU A 459 -15.83 8.67 3.80
C GLU A 459 -15.15 8.64 5.16
N PHE A 460 -15.66 7.78 6.05
CA PHE A 460 -15.10 7.44 7.35
C PHE A 460 -14.91 5.93 7.47
N GLN A 461 -13.94 5.49 8.28
CA GLN A 461 -13.70 4.07 8.57
C GLN A 461 -13.77 3.83 10.06
N SER A 462 -14.80 3.12 10.51
CA SER A 462 -15.06 2.82 11.92
C SER A 462 -14.15 1.72 12.43
N ARG A 463 -14.12 0.58 11.74
CA ARG A 463 -13.19 -0.52 11.98
C ARG A 463 -11.84 -0.18 11.35
N ARG A 464 -10.98 0.46 12.14
CA ARG A 464 -9.73 1.04 11.65
C ARG A 464 -8.76 -0.03 11.16
N GLU A 465 -8.59 -0.10 9.85
CA GLU A 465 -7.79 -1.10 9.16
C GLU A 465 -6.33 -1.11 9.64
N PHE A 466 -5.67 0.04 9.59
CA PHE A 466 -4.26 0.20 9.96
C PHE A 466 -4.04 0.35 11.46
N GLU A 467 -5.11 0.43 12.25
CA GLU A 467 -5.03 0.60 13.71
C GLU A 467 -5.62 -0.64 14.39
N ASN A 468 -5.17 -1.79 13.89
CA ASN A 468 -5.44 -3.14 14.41
C ASN A 468 -6.90 -3.60 14.30
N PHE A 469 -7.56 -3.29 13.18
CA PHE A 469 -8.88 -3.79 12.80
C PHE A 469 -9.98 -3.65 13.86
N GLY A 470 -9.93 -2.57 14.65
CA GLY A 470 -10.90 -2.29 15.71
C GLY A 470 -10.71 -3.07 17.00
N ALA A 471 -9.61 -3.82 17.15
CA ALA A 471 -9.29 -4.55 18.39
C ALA A 471 -8.61 -3.67 19.45
N PHE A 472 -8.22 -2.43 19.13
CA PHE A 472 -7.71 -1.46 20.11
C PHE A 472 -8.74 -0.35 20.36
N PRO A 473 -8.87 0.15 21.61
CA PRO A 473 -9.62 1.37 21.88
C PRO A 473 -9.13 2.49 20.98
N ASN A 474 -10.05 3.18 20.32
CA ASN A 474 -9.71 4.20 19.33
C ASN A 474 -10.89 5.17 19.11
N ASP A 475 -10.94 6.25 19.90
CA ASP A 475 -12.01 7.25 19.84
C ASP A 475 -11.69 8.38 18.84
N LEU A 476 -12.29 8.32 17.64
CA LEU A 476 -12.01 9.27 16.56
C LEU A 476 -12.88 10.53 16.61
N GLY A 477 -13.62 10.76 17.70
CA GLY A 477 -14.66 11.78 17.77
C GLY A 477 -14.18 13.20 17.47
N GLU A 478 -13.03 13.60 18.03
CA GLU A 478 -12.42 14.90 17.75
C GLU A 478 -11.97 15.03 16.29
N GLN A 479 -11.41 13.97 15.70
CA GLN A 479 -11.01 13.99 14.29
C GLN A 479 -12.22 14.10 13.36
N TYR A 480 -13.27 13.31 13.58
CA TYR A 480 -14.47 13.31 12.76
C TYR A 480 -15.20 14.64 12.84
N ARG A 481 -15.32 15.21 14.05
CA ARG A 481 -15.89 16.55 14.26
C ARG A 481 -15.08 17.63 13.54
N GLY A 482 -13.75 17.61 13.71
CA GLY A 482 -12.86 18.56 13.05
C GLY A 482 -12.94 18.51 11.52
N ALA A 483 -12.98 17.29 10.95
CA ALA A 483 -13.14 17.07 9.52
C ALA A 483 -14.48 17.63 9.01
N LEU A 484 -15.60 17.24 9.63
CA LEU A 484 -16.93 17.70 9.22
C LEU A 484 -17.08 19.22 9.33
N GLN A 485 -16.66 19.83 10.44
CA GLN A 485 -16.71 21.29 10.61
C GLN A 485 -15.89 22.01 9.54
N ARG A 486 -14.69 21.51 9.21
CA ARG A 486 -13.83 22.09 8.19
C ARG A 486 -14.45 22.00 6.79
N PHE A 487 -14.88 20.81 6.38
CA PHE A 487 -15.41 20.60 5.03
C PHE A 487 -16.75 21.30 4.83
N LEU A 488 -17.64 21.30 5.82
CA LEU A 488 -18.92 22.01 5.74
C LEU A 488 -18.75 23.53 5.69
N ALA A 489 -17.69 24.07 6.30
CA ALA A 489 -17.38 25.49 6.21
C ALA A 489 -16.77 25.88 4.85
N ALA A 490 -15.97 25.00 4.25
CA ALA A 490 -15.30 25.26 2.98
C ALA A 490 -16.17 24.96 1.76
N ASN A 491 -16.94 23.87 1.79
CA ASN A 491 -17.66 23.34 0.65
C ASN A 491 -19.15 23.08 0.96
N PRO A 492 -20.07 23.94 0.47
CA PRO A 492 -21.50 23.76 0.71
C PRO A 492 -22.11 22.58 -0.07
N ARG A 493 -21.35 21.93 -0.98
CA ARG A 493 -21.78 20.73 -1.72
C ARG A 493 -21.61 19.43 -0.93
N VAL A 494 -20.98 19.47 0.25
CA VAL A 494 -20.94 18.33 1.16
C VAL A 494 -22.34 18.09 1.70
N GLU A 495 -22.95 16.99 1.29
CA GLU A 495 -24.35 16.65 1.58
C GLU A 495 -24.50 15.39 2.45
N GLY A 496 -23.40 14.65 2.64
CA GLY A 496 -23.46 13.38 3.34
C GLY A 496 -22.14 12.75 3.73
N ILE A 497 -22.26 11.54 4.25
CA ILE A 497 -21.15 10.68 4.64
C ILE A 497 -21.35 9.26 4.11
N TRP A 498 -20.24 8.53 3.98
CA TRP A 498 -20.23 7.07 3.88
C TRP A 498 -19.36 6.51 5.00
N THR A 499 -19.95 5.73 5.90
CA THR A 499 -19.24 5.07 7.00
C THR A 499 -18.95 3.62 6.63
N TRP A 500 -17.68 3.23 6.73
CA TRP A 500 -17.27 1.84 6.62
C TRP A 500 -17.33 1.23 8.00
N THR A 501 -18.41 0.48 8.26
CA THR A 501 -18.65 -0.16 9.55
C THR A 501 -17.76 -1.39 9.72
N GLN A 502 -17.45 -2.09 8.61
CA GLN A 502 -16.71 -3.35 8.63
C GLN A 502 -15.66 -3.48 7.52
N ASP A 503 -15.90 -2.90 6.33
CA ASP A 503 -15.00 -2.93 5.18
C ASP A 503 -13.66 -2.22 5.48
N GLY A 504 -12.59 -2.67 4.81
CA GLY A 504 -11.22 -2.21 5.02
C GLY A 504 -10.25 -3.38 5.22
N GLY A 505 -9.19 -3.40 4.41
CA GLY A 505 -8.11 -4.40 4.48
C GLY A 505 -8.53 -5.86 4.35
N PRO A 506 -7.59 -6.79 4.62
CA PRO A 506 -7.83 -8.22 4.65
C PRO A 506 -8.51 -8.62 5.94
N TRP A 507 -9.75 -9.12 5.84
CA TRP A 507 -10.55 -9.42 7.01
C TRP A 507 -9.95 -10.53 7.88
N ARG A 508 -9.11 -11.41 7.29
CA ARG A 508 -8.56 -12.64 7.90
C ARG A 508 -7.08 -12.56 8.25
N ALA A 509 -6.41 -11.44 7.96
CA ALA A 509 -5.04 -11.17 8.38
C ALA A 509 -5.03 -10.12 9.48
N GLY A 510 -5.55 -10.49 10.65
CA GLY A 510 -5.71 -9.62 11.81
C GLY A 510 -6.76 -10.16 12.79
N PRO A 511 -7.12 -9.39 13.83
CA PRO A 511 -8.15 -9.76 14.80
C PRO A 511 -9.52 -10.12 14.18
N LEU A 512 -10.11 -11.23 14.63
CA LEU A 512 -11.50 -11.62 14.38
C LEU A 512 -12.44 -10.67 15.12
N ALA A 513 -12.89 -9.64 14.42
CA ALA A 513 -13.95 -8.75 14.89
C ALA A 513 -14.94 -8.51 13.75
N LEU A 514 -16.17 -8.98 13.96
CA LEU A 514 -17.27 -8.94 13.00
C LEU A 514 -18.49 -8.30 13.67
N GLU A 515 -18.91 -7.16 13.15
CA GLU A 515 -20.00 -6.34 13.67
C GLU A 515 -21.25 -7.18 13.88
N LEU A 516 -21.89 -7.03 15.04
CA LEU A 516 -23.08 -7.79 15.46
C LEU A 516 -22.90 -9.32 15.53
N LYS A 517 -21.70 -9.87 15.31
CA LYS A 517 -21.50 -11.33 15.14
C LYS A 517 -20.43 -11.93 16.06
N ALA A 518 -19.23 -11.37 16.09
CA ALA A 518 -18.09 -11.98 16.78
C ALA A 518 -17.03 -10.98 17.22
N GLY A 519 -16.31 -11.33 18.29
CA GLY A 519 -15.28 -10.49 18.88
C GLY A 519 -15.84 -9.25 19.58
N PHE A 520 -14.96 -8.39 20.04
CA PHE A 520 -15.32 -7.19 20.80
C PHE A 520 -15.71 -6.01 19.90
N TRP A 521 -16.61 -6.27 18.95
CA TRP A 521 -16.97 -5.32 17.90
C TRP A 521 -17.58 -4.01 18.42
N GLN A 522 -18.19 -4.04 19.62
CA GLN A 522 -18.74 -2.85 20.28
C GLN A 522 -17.67 -1.77 20.47
N LEU A 523 -16.38 -2.16 20.54
CA LEU A 523 -15.27 -1.23 20.70
C LEU A 523 -15.14 -0.24 19.53
N TYR A 524 -15.20 -0.72 18.29
CA TYR A 524 -15.13 0.15 17.12
C TYR A 524 -16.49 0.71 16.70
N GLU A 525 -17.59 0.15 17.22
CA GLU A 525 -18.93 0.69 17.02
C GLU A 525 -19.07 2.14 17.52
N LEU A 526 -18.25 2.53 18.50
CA LEU A 526 -18.13 3.94 18.89
C LEU A 526 -17.92 4.86 17.68
N ASN A 527 -17.05 4.47 16.74
CA ASN A 527 -16.74 5.30 15.57
C ASN A 527 -17.89 5.32 14.55
N THR A 528 -18.68 4.25 14.47
CA THR A 528 -19.93 4.20 13.68
C THR A 528 -20.95 5.21 14.25
N GLU A 529 -21.19 5.15 15.57
CA GLU A 529 -22.09 6.08 16.25
C GLU A 529 -21.60 7.54 16.16
N LEU A 530 -20.30 7.78 16.31
CA LEU A 530 -19.70 9.11 16.17
C LEU A 530 -19.92 9.68 14.76
N ALA A 531 -19.65 8.89 13.70
CA ALA A 531 -19.78 9.35 12.32
C ALA A 531 -21.21 9.82 12.01
N VAL A 532 -22.21 9.00 12.32
CA VAL A 532 -23.62 9.33 12.01
C VAL A 532 -24.17 10.46 12.89
N ARG A 533 -23.85 10.49 14.18
CA ARG A 533 -24.33 11.54 15.10
C ARG A 533 -23.70 12.88 14.77
N LEU A 534 -22.40 12.94 14.45
CA LEU A 534 -21.72 14.17 14.04
C LEU A 534 -22.15 14.63 12.64
N ALA A 535 -22.50 13.72 11.72
CA ALA A 535 -23.10 14.11 10.45
C ALA A 535 -24.49 14.75 10.63
N ARG A 536 -25.27 14.28 11.61
CA ARG A 536 -26.56 14.89 11.96
C ARG A 536 -26.40 16.24 12.67
N ASP A 537 -25.44 16.36 13.59
CA ASP A 537 -25.13 17.61 14.27
C ASP A 537 -23.60 17.75 14.53
N PRO A 538 -22.86 18.45 13.65
CA PRO A 538 -21.41 18.63 13.78
C PRO A 538 -20.98 19.44 15.01
N GLU A 539 -21.92 20.07 15.72
CA GLU A 539 -21.64 20.83 16.94
C GLU A 539 -21.82 19.98 18.22
N THR A 540 -22.27 18.73 18.08
CA THR A 540 -22.36 17.82 19.23
C THR A 540 -20.98 17.51 19.80
N ASP A 541 -20.88 17.56 21.13
CA ASP A 541 -19.66 17.19 21.86
C ASP A 541 -19.38 15.69 21.69
N PRO A 542 -18.25 15.28 21.08
CA PRO A 542 -17.92 13.87 20.90
C PRO A 542 -17.84 13.12 22.23
N ALA A 543 -17.40 13.78 23.30
CA ALA A 543 -17.30 13.17 24.62
C ALA A 543 -18.67 12.70 25.16
N ALA A 544 -19.74 13.44 24.80
CA ALA A 544 -21.11 13.05 25.16
C ALA A 544 -21.57 11.82 24.38
N ILE A 545 -21.21 11.72 23.09
CA ILE A 545 -21.48 10.53 22.27
C ILE A 545 -20.76 9.30 22.84
N THR A 546 -19.48 9.44 23.21
CA THR A 546 -18.71 8.36 23.84
C THR A 546 -19.33 7.90 25.16
N ALA A 547 -19.86 8.83 25.98
CA ALA A 547 -20.57 8.47 27.21
C ALA A 547 -21.91 7.75 26.93
N ASP A 548 -22.66 8.17 25.91
CA ASP A 548 -23.91 7.54 25.49
C ASP A 548 -23.66 6.11 24.97
N TRP A 549 -22.65 5.92 24.12
CA TRP A 549 -22.17 4.61 23.67
C TRP A 549 -21.78 3.72 24.86
N ALA A 550 -21.01 4.25 25.82
CA ALA A 550 -20.61 3.48 27.00
C ALA A 550 -21.81 3.03 27.85
N ARG A 551 -22.87 3.86 27.92
CA ARG A 551 -24.14 3.50 28.58
C ARG A 551 -24.88 2.41 27.85
N ARG A 552 -24.96 2.54 26.54
CA ARG A 552 -25.67 1.60 25.67
C ARG A 552 -25.06 0.20 25.78
N TRP A 553 -23.74 0.09 25.67
CA TRP A 553 -23.07 -1.19 25.51
C TRP A 553 -22.49 -1.78 26.80
N PHE A 554 -22.03 -0.96 27.77
CA PHE A 554 -21.25 -1.48 28.91
C PHE A 554 -21.86 -1.27 30.28
N SER A 555 -22.36 -0.08 30.63
CA SER A 555 -22.75 0.19 32.03
C SER A 555 -23.69 1.39 32.19
N ASP A 556 -24.66 1.29 33.10
CA ASP A 556 -25.47 2.46 33.50
C ASP A 556 -24.83 3.26 34.65
N ASP A 557 -23.82 2.70 35.31
CA ASP A 557 -23.20 3.31 36.48
C ASP A 557 -22.36 4.53 36.07
N PRO A 558 -22.65 5.73 36.61
CA PRO A 558 -21.97 6.96 36.19
C PRO A 558 -20.45 6.92 36.34
N ALA A 559 -19.92 6.26 37.37
CA ALA A 559 -18.48 6.17 37.60
C ALA A 559 -17.81 5.22 36.59
N THR A 560 -18.45 4.10 36.29
CA THR A 560 -17.99 3.13 35.28
C THR A 560 -18.01 3.73 33.88
N VAL A 561 -19.10 4.41 33.50
CA VAL A 561 -19.22 5.13 32.21
C VAL A 561 -18.11 6.17 32.06
N ARG A 562 -17.86 6.95 33.11
CA ARG A 562 -16.75 7.92 33.09
C ARG A 562 -15.40 7.25 32.97
N ALA A 563 -15.15 6.15 33.67
CA ALA A 563 -13.89 5.41 33.57
C ALA A 563 -13.64 4.90 32.14
N ILE A 564 -14.69 4.41 31.47
CA ILE A 564 -14.63 4.02 30.05
C ILE A 564 -14.36 5.24 29.18
N GLY A 565 -15.08 6.36 29.35
CA GLY A 565 -14.84 7.59 28.59
C GLY A 565 -13.43 8.17 28.78
N GLU A 566 -12.87 8.10 29.99
CA GLU A 566 -11.49 8.49 30.26
C GLU A 566 -10.50 7.54 29.58
N ALA A 567 -10.77 6.23 29.56
CA ALA A 567 -9.95 5.28 28.82
C ALA A 567 -10.00 5.55 27.29
N MET A 568 -11.19 5.75 26.73
CA MET A 568 -11.35 6.09 25.31
C MET A 568 -10.67 7.42 24.96
N SER A 569 -10.67 8.40 25.86
CA SER A 569 -9.90 9.64 25.67
C SER A 569 -8.39 9.42 25.65
N ASP A 570 -7.87 8.56 26.53
CA ASP A 570 -6.43 8.21 26.60
C ASP A 570 -6.00 7.34 25.39
N SER A 571 -6.95 6.70 24.70
CA SER A 571 -6.71 5.81 23.56
C SER A 571 -6.01 6.48 22.38
N ARG A 572 -6.27 7.78 22.16
CA ARG A 572 -5.64 8.52 21.05
C ARG A 572 -4.15 8.69 21.24
N THR A 573 -3.69 8.99 22.46
CA THR A 573 -2.26 8.98 22.79
C THR A 573 -1.67 7.59 22.61
N ALA A 574 -2.37 6.54 23.05
CA ALA A 574 -1.90 5.16 22.89
C ALA A 574 -1.69 4.81 21.40
N ILE A 575 -2.66 5.10 20.53
CA ILE A 575 -2.58 4.84 19.09
C ILE A 575 -1.50 5.69 18.41
N THR A 576 -1.51 7.01 18.60
CA THR A 576 -0.59 7.92 17.89
C THR A 576 0.86 7.70 18.30
N ASP A 577 1.15 7.52 19.58
CA ASP A 577 2.51 7.27 20.04
C ASP A 577 2.94 5.79 19.86
N GLY A 578 2.00 4.84 19.85
CA GLY A 578 2.27 3.39 19.87
C GLY A 578 2.43 2.77 18.48
N LEU A 579 1.61 3.18 17.52
CA LEU A 579 1.65 2.69 16.14
C LEU A 579 2.46 3.61 15.22
N TYR A 580 2.59 4.90 15.53
CA TYR A 580 3.33 5.85 14.71
C TYR A 580 4.63 6.31 15.40
N ILE A 581 5.56 6.81 14.59
CA ILE A 581 6.79 7.45 15.06
C ILE A 581 6.65 8.94 14.77
N GLY A 582 6.17 9.70 15.76
CA GLY A 582 5.75 11.11 15.60
C GLY A 582 6.64 11.97 14.70
N PRO A 583 7.96 12.08 14.96
CA PRO A 583 8.86 12.88 14.12
C PRO A 583 8.89 12.51 12.63
N PHE A 584 8.62 11.24 12.30
CA PHE A 584 8.45 10.77 10.92
C PHE A 584 7.00 10.95 10.44
N ALA A 585 6.02 10.54 11.24
CA ALA A 585 4.61 10.55 10.89
C ALA A 585 4.05 11.96 10.67
N ASP A 586 4.59 12.98 11.35
CA ASP A 586 4.25 14.41 11.17
C ASP A 586 4.85 15.03 9.89
N ARG A 587 5.37 14.20 8.99
CA ARG A 587 5.94 14.59 7.71
C ARG A 587 5.23 13.90 6.58
N ARG A 588 5.06 14.63 5.48
CA ARG A 588 4.81 14.04 4.17
C ARG A 588 6.13 13.62 3.59
N VAL A 589 6.33 12.32 3.39
CA VAL A 589 7.56 11.75 2.84
C VAL A 589 7.26 11.23 1.45
N PHE A 590 8.17 11.47 0.50
CA PHE A 590 8.03 10.99 -0.86
C PHE A 590 9.24 10.14 -1.22
N ALA A 591 9.03 8.99 -1.84
CA ALA A 591 10.07 8.09 -2.30
C ALA A 591 9.56 7.26 -3.49
N ILE A 592 10.40 7.09 -4.53
CA ILE A 592 10.11 6.26 -5.71
C ILE A 592 8.77 6.66 -6.38
N GLY A 593 8.50 7.97 -6.46
CA GLY A 593 7.26 8.49 -7.05
C GLY A 593 6.01 8.32 -6.18
N LEU A 594 6.15 7.84 -4.95
CA LEU A 594 5.05 7.57 -4.02
C LEU A 594 5.17 8.42 -2.76
N GLU A 595 4.09 8.52 -2.01
CA GLU A 595 4.04 9.05 -0.64
C GLU A 595 3.81 7.87 0.31
N PRO A 596 4.87 7.28 0.90
CA PRO A 596 4.71 6.13 1.78
C PRO A 596 3.85 6.48 3.00
N PRO A 597 3.01 5.55 3.50
CA PRO A 597 2.22 5.76 4.70
C PRO A 597 3.04 6.21 5.92
N PRO A 598 2.46 7.02 6.83
CA PRO A 598 3.14 7.47 8.04
C PRO A 598 3.48 6.33 9.02
N MET A 599 2.90 5.15 8.85
CA MET A 599 3.08 3.97 9.71
C MET A 599 4.06 2.92 9.15
N MET A 600 4.76 3.18 8.04
CA MET A 600 5.48 2.17 7.23
C MET A 600 6.47 1.22 7.94
N TRP A 601 6.92 1.50 9.16
CA TRP A 601 7.70 0.55 9.96
C TRP A 601 6.89 -0.70 10.36
N ILE A 602 5.57 -0.57 10.41
CA ILE A 602 4.58 -1.66 10.40
C ILE A 602 3.95 -1.59 9.01
N PHE A 603 4.28 -2.54 8.14
CA PHE A 603 3.76 -2.54 6.78
C PHE A 603 2.27 -2.92 6.80
N GLU A 604 1.43 -1.95 6.44
CA GLU A 604 -0.04 -1.96 6.47
C GLU A 604 -0.59 -2.38 7.84
N TRP A 605 -0.77 -3.68 8.09
CA TRP A 605 -1.60 -4.16 9.21
C TRP A 605 -0.79 -4.72 10.39
N ASP A 606 0.03 -5.75 10.16
CA ASP A 606 0.67 -6.52 11.24
C ASP A 606 2.14 -6.90 10.97
N ILE A 607 2.70 -6.53 9.80
CA ILE A 607 4.04 -6.95 9.39
C ILE A 607 5.08 -5.94 9.86
N LEU A 608 5.87 -6.27 10.89
CA LEU A 608 7.01 -5.43 11.27
C LEU A 608 8.09 -5.51 10.19
N THR A 609 8.31 -4.43 9.44
CA THR A 609 9.29 -4.45 8.35
C THR A 609 10.71 -4.51 8.88
N GLY A 610 11.63 -5.15 8.16
CA GLY A 610 13.06 -5.26 8.52
C GLY A 610 14.00 -4.79 7.40
N ASP A 611 13.52 -3.93 6.50
CA ASP A 611 14.26 -3.45 5.37
C ASP A 611 14.94 -2.09 5.61
N SER A 612 16.11 -1.89 5.02
CA SER A 612 16.86 -0.64 5.16
C SER A 612 16.20 0.56 4.46
N ALA A 613 15.44 0.36 3.38
CA ALA A 613 14.90 1.49 2.62
C ALA A 613 13.84 2.25 3.43
N VAL A 614 13.04 1.55 4.23
CA VAL A 614 12.07 2.17 5.14
C VAL A 614 12.74 2.63 6.43
N LEU A 615 13.40 1.72 7.15
CA LEU A 615 13.85 1.98 8.52
C LEU A 615 14.95 3.06 8.58
N ASP A 616 15.87 3.10 7.61
CA ASP A 616 16.93 4.11 7.59
C ASP A 616 16.39 5.50 7.21
N VAL A 617 15.35 5.56 6.37
CA VAL A 617 14.68 6.83 6.00
C VAL A 617 13.88 7.36 7.18
N ILE A 618 13.19 6.50 7.94
CA ILE A 618 12.51 6.90 9.18
C ILE A 618 13.50 7.53 10.15
N TYR A 619 14.68 6.90 10.34
CA TYR A 619 15.74 7.50 11.15
C TYR A 619 16.21 8.84 10.58
N ASP A 620 16.52 8.95 9.28
CA ASP A 620 17.07 10.20 8.72
C ASP A 620 16.12 11.39 8.86
N VAL A 621 14.82 11.15 8.70
CA VAL A 621 13.77 12.15 8.93
C VAL A 621 13.63 12.50 10.43
N SER A 622 13.79 11.51 11.32
CA SER A 622 13.57 11.66 12.77
C SER A 622 14.82 12.05 13.56
N ARG A 623 16.02 12.02 12.98
CA ARG A 623 17.30 12.05 13.72
C ARG A 623 17.50 13.28 14.60
N ASP A 624 16.92 14.41 14.22
CA ASP A 624 17.04 15.66 14.97
C ASP A 624 16.20 15.62 16.27
N ASP A 625 15.19 14.76 16.32
CA ASP A 625 14.27 14.52 17.44
C ASP A 625 14.26 13.03 17.83
N LEU A 626 15.42 12.36 17.75
CA LEU A 626 15.54 10.90 17.95
C LEU A 626 15.05 10.42 19.31
N ASP A 627 15.36 11.17 20.38
CA ASP A 627 14.91 10.81 21.73
C ASP A 627 13.38 10.89 21.85
N GLU A 628 12.74 11.80 21.13
CA GLU A 628 11.28 11.91 21.06
C GLU A 628 10.67 10.75 20.26
N ALA A 629 11.28 10.38 19.12
CA ALA A 629 10.87 9.21 18.34
C ALA A 629 10.89 7.90 19.15
N ILE A 630 11.88 7.75 20.04
CA ILE A 630 11.99 6.60 20.94
C ILE A 630 10.99 6.72 22.11
N ALA A 631 10.89 7.89 22.74
CA ALA A 631 10.05 8.12 23.93
C ALA A 631 8.55 7.90 23.68
N GLY A 632 8.07 8.01 22.43
CA GLY A 632 6.69 7.66 22.09
C GLY A 632 6.30 6.24 22.53
N GLY A 633 7.22 5.26 22.47
CA GLY A 633 6.91 3.89 22.87
C GLY A 633 6.55 3.79 24.36
N GLU A 634 7.29 4.49 25.22
CA GLU A 634 7.02 4.54 26.66
C GLU A 634 5.71 5.29 26.97
N ARG A 635 5.41 6.37 26.25
CA ARG A 635 4.15 7.12 26.43
C ARG A 635 2.93 6.31 26.03
N ALA A 636 3.02 5.58 24.91
CA ALA A 636 1.96 4.71 24.45
C ALA A 636 1.67 3.61 25.48
N LEU A 637 2.71 2.94 25.99
CA LEU A 637 2.56 1.91 27.01
C LEU A 637 1.97 2.47 28.30
N ALA A 638 2.44 3.64 28.76
CA ALA A 638 1.89 4.30 29.94
C ALA A 638 0.41 4.70 29.78
N ALA A 639 -0.01 5.11 28.57
CA ALA A 639 -1.41 5.38 28.27
C ALA A 639 -2.26 4.10 28.38
N VAL A 640 -1.80 2.99 27.80
CA VAL A 640 -2.50 1.68 27.89
C VAL A 640 -2.56 1.16 29.33
N GLU A 641 -1.47 1.25 30.08
CA GLU A 641 -1.46 0.89 31.51
C GLU A 641 -2.44 1.74 32.31
N GLY A 642 -2.51 3.05 32.02
CA GLY A 642 -3.48 3.96 32.63
C GLY A 642 -4.94 3.58 32.30
N MET A 643 -5.24 3.26 31.03
CA MET A 643 -6.54 2.75 30.62
C MET A 643 -6.88 1.46 31.38
N HIS A 644 -5.95 0.51 31.42
CA HIS A 644 -6.13 -0.78 32.09
C HIS A 644 -6.39 -0.61 33.58
N GLU A 645 -5.60 0.21 34.29
CA GLU A 645 -5.82 0.49 35.72
C GLU A 645 -7.19 1.09 36.01
N ARG A 646 -7.67 2.03 35.17
CA ARG A 646 -9.01 2.63 35.32
C ARG A 646 -10.11 1.59 35.16
N ILE A 647 -10.07 0.80 34.09
CA ILE A 647 -11.07 -0.24 33.84
C ILE A 647 -11.01 -1.32 34.95
N ALA A 648 -9.81 -1.73 35.35
CA ALA A 648 -9.63 -2.71 36.41
C ALA A 648 -10.15 -2.23 37.78
N ALA A 649 -10.12 -0.92 38.04
CA ALA A 649 -10.63 -0.32 39.28
C ALA A 649 -12.17 -0.25 39.34
N THR A 650 -12.87 -0.41 38.22
CA THR A 650 -14.35 -0.47 38.21
C THR A 650 -14.86 -1.74 38.88
N ASP A 651 -16.04 -1.66 39.50
CA ASP A 651 -16.72 -2.81 40.08
C ASP A 651 -17.33 -3.66 38.97
N ALA A 652 -16.95 -4.93 38.83
CA ALA A 652 -17.49 -5.80 37.77
C ALA A 652 -19.02 -5.94 37.79
N SER A 653 -19.68 -5.71 38.94
CA SER A 653 -21.14 -5.76 39.07
C SER A 653 -21.88 -4.53 38.54
N THR A 654 -21.17 -3.44 38.23
CA THR A 654 -21.76 -2.25 37.60
C THR A 654 -21.78 -2.34 36.07
N TRP A 655 -21.08 -3.30 35.50
CA TRP A 655 -21.16 -3.62 34.07
C TRP A 655 -22.45 -4.40 33.78
N ARG A 656 -22.96 -4.26 32.55
CA ARG A 656 -24.14 -5.00 32.07
C ARG A 656 -23.90 -6.50 32.10
N ASP A 657 -22.70 -6.90 31.71
CA ASP A 657 -22.13 -8.23 31.94
C ASP A 657 -20.70 -8.07 32.46
N ALA A 658 -20.34 -8.80 33.50
CA ALA A 658 -18.98 -8.81 34.04
C ALA A 658 -17.97 -9.30 32.99
N SER A 659 -18.37 -10.15 32.03
CA SER A 659 -17.48 -10.61 30.97
C SER A 659 -17.04 -9.49 30.03
N LEU A 660 -17.86 -8.44 29.83
CA LEU A 660 -17.48 -7.29 29.00
C LEU A 660 -16.30 -6.52 29.61
N ARG A 661 -16.25 -6.44 30.94
CA ARG A 661 -15.09 -5.87 31.64
C ARG A 661 -13.85 -6.71 31.42
N ASP A 662 -13.99 -8.04 31.50
CA ASP A 662 -12.87 -8.97 31.31
C ASP A 662 -12.38 -8.95 29.86
N GLU A 663 -13.27 -8.84 28.87
CA GLU A 663 -12.94 -8.68 27.45
C GLU A 663 -12.23 -7.35 27.18
N PHE A 664 -12.71 -6.24 27.75
CA PHE A 664 -12.04 -4.93 27.66
C PHE A 664 -10.62 -5.01 28.25
N LEU A 665 -10.45 -5.66 29.41
CA LEU A 665 -9.13 -5.85 30.01
C LEU A 665 -8.22 -6.73 29.14
N ALA A 666 -8.75 -7.80 28.55
CA ALA A 666 -7.98 -8.66 27.64
C ALA A 666 -7.51 -7.90 26.38
N THR A 667 -8.38 -7.05 25.81
CA THR A 667 -8.00 -6.12 24.74
C THR A 667 -6.85 -5.20 25.15
N LEU A 668 -6.90 -4.63 26.35
CA LEU A 668 -5.83 -3.74 26.86
C LEU A 668 -4.53 -4.52 27.17
N ASP A 669 -4.61 -5.76 27.64
CA ASP A 669 -3.46 -6.65 27.83
C ASP A 669 -2.79 -6.99 26.49
N TYR A 670 -3.59 -7.22 25.45
CA TYR A 670 -3.09 -7.42 24.08
C TYR A 670 -2.42 -6.17 23.55
N GLN A 671 -3.07 -5.00 23.68
CA GLN A 671 -2.48 -3.72 23.27
C GLN A 671 -1.17 -3.42 24.00
N ALA A 672 -1.12 -3.64 25.32
CA ALA A 672 0.08 -3.42 26.12
C ALA A 672 1.23 -4.34 25.68
N SER A 673 0.95 -5.62 25.42
CA SER A 673 1.95 -6.56 24.92
C SER A 673 2.46 -6.18 23.53
N THR A 674 1.57 -5.77 22.63
CA THR A 674 1.94 -5.32 21.28
C THR A 674 2.80 -4.05 21.35
N PHE A 675 2.40 -3.06 22.14
CA PHE A 675 3.13 -1.79 22.27
C PHE A 675 4.45 -1.93 23.02
N ALA A 676 4.58 -2.85 23.97
CA ALA A 676 5.87 -3.18 24.57
C ALA A 676 6.85 -3.74 23.53
N MET A 677 6.39 -4.70 22.71
CA MET A 677 7.18 -5.27 21.62
C MET A 677 7.55 -4.21 20.55
N LEU A 678 6.60 -3.39 20.14
CA LEU A 678 6.81 -2.29 19.19
C LEU A 678 7.74 -1.20 19.75
N GLY A 679 7.65 -0.90 21.04
CA GLY A 679 8.55 0.00 21.76
C GLY A 679 10.01 -0.47 21.74
N ASP A 680 10.22 -1.76 22.04
CA ASP A 680 11.57 -2.36 21.94
C ASP A 680 12.07 -2.38 20.48
N TYR A 681 11.18 -2.68 19.52
CA TYR A 681 11.51 -2.73 18.11
C TYR A 681 11.94 -1.37 17.56
N ARG A 682 11.19 -0.30 17.87
CA ARG A 682 11.53 1.06 17.43
C ARG A 682 12.88 1.51 17.96
N GLU A 683 13.15 1.27 19.24
CA GLU A 683 14.43 1.67 19.81
C GLU A 683 15.57 0.88 19.13
N MET A 684 15.37 -0.42 18.91
CA MET A 684 16.36 -1.25 18.24
C MET A 684 16.74 -0.67 16.88
N PHE A 685 15.81 -0.50 15.94
CA PHE A 685 16.21 -0.08 14.60
C PHE A 685 16.69 1.38 14.56
N LEU A 686 16.14 2.28 15.38
CA LEU A 686 16.57 3.67 15.45
C LEU A 686 18.01 3.79 15.99
N ARG A 687 18.37 3.01 17.01
CA ARG A 687 19.75 2.94 17.53
C ARG A 687 20.70 2.27 16.55
N GLN A 688 20.22 1.31 15.75
CA GLN A 688 21.00 0.70 14.67
C GLN A 688 21.41 1.76 13.63
N ALA A 689 20.43 2.51 13.12
CA ALA A 689 20.66 3.57 12.15
C ALA A 689 21.54 4.68 12.74
N GLN A 690 21.34 5.04 14.01
CA GLN A 690 22.21 5.97 14.75
C GLN A 690 23.67 5.50 14.76
N TRP A 691 23.91 4.20 14.99
CA TRP A 691 25.26 3.65 14.92
C TRP A 691 25.85 3.71 13.50
N HIS A 692 25.06 3.44 12.47
CA HIS A 692 25.52 3.55 11.09
C HIS A 692 25.89 4.99 10.69
N ASP A 693 25.12 5.98 11.15
CA ASP A 693 25.33 7.41 10.93
C ASP A 693 26.56 7.94 11.69
N THR A 694 26.63 7.66 12.99
CA THR A 694 27.62 8.28 13.89
C THR A 694 28.90 7.46 14.07
N LEU A 695 28.83 6.14 13.82
CA LEU A 695 29.85 5.16 14.18
C LEU A 695 30.21 5.13 15.67
N ASP A 696 29.33 5.65 16.54
CA ASP A 696 29.53 5.68 17.99
C ASP A 696 29.38 4.26 18.59
N PRO A 697 30.40 3.74 19.31
CA PRO A 697 30.27 2.49 20.04
C PRO A 697 29.13 2.48 21.06
N VAL A 698 28.77 3.61 21.66
CA VAL A 698 27.66 3.70 22.62
C VAL A 698 26.33 3.43 21.92
N ALA A 699 26.10 4.00 20.73
CA ALA A 699 24.90 3.72 19.94
C ALA A 699 24.79 2.23 19.56
N HIS A 700 25.92 1.58 19.24
CA HIS A 700 25.94 0.13 19.02
C HIS A 700 25.64 -0.69 20.29
N GLU A 701 26.15 -0.28 21.45
CA GLU A 701 25.83 -0.94 22.73
C GLU A 701 24.34 -0.80 23.08
N GLN A 702 23.76 0.38 22.81
CA GLN A 702 22.32 0.63 22.98
C GLN A 702 21.48 -0.21 22.01
N TRP A 703 21.86 -0.25 20.72
CA TRP A 703 21.23 -1.13 19.74
C TRP A 703 21.24 -2.59 20.18
N ASP A 704 22.38 -3.12 20.65
CA ASP A 704 22.49 -4.51 21.08
C ASP A 704 21.68 -4.80 22.36
N ALA A 705 21.50 -3.80 23.23
CA ALA A 705 20.59 -3.90 24.37
C ALA A 705 19.12 -3.93 23.93
N ALA A 706 18.71 -2.99 23.07
CA ALA A 706 17.36 -2.93 22.51
C ALA A 706 17.00 -4.17 21.69
N ARG A 707 17.95 -4.73 20.91
CA ARG A 707 17.79 -6.00 20.19
C ARG A 707 17.41 -7.15 21.14
N ARG A 708 18.09 -7.27 22.28
CA ARG A 708 17.76 -8.30 23.28
C ARG A 708 16.41 -8.06 23.95
N ALA A 709 16.04 -6.80 24.17
CA ALA A 709 14.72 -6.45 24.68
C ALA A 709 13.64 -6.89 23.68
N PHE A 710 13.79 -6.50 22.41
CA PHE A 710 12.89 -6.89 21.32
C PHE A 710 12.78 -8.41 21.17
N GLU A 711 13.90 -9.15 21.17
CA GLU A 711 13.87 -10.62 21.09
C GLU A 711 13.10 -11.25 22.26
N ALA A 712 13.17 -10.65 23.46
CA ALA A 712 12.46 -11.14 24.63
C ALA A 712 10.96 -10.78 24.60
N SER A 713 10.61 -9.54 24.25
CA SER A 713 9.21 -9.10 24.14
C SER A 713 8.50 -9.75 22.96
N ALA A 714 9.16 -9.91 21.81
CA ALA A 714 8.65 -10.68 20.67
C ALA A 714 8.31 -12.13 21.06
N ALA A 715 9.22 -12.81 21.76
CA ALA A 715 8.98 -14.18 22.20
C ALA A 715 7.84 -14.27 23.24
N ALA A 716 7.72 -13.27 24.12
CA ALA A 716 6.63 -13.20 25.09
C ALA A 716 5.27 -12.95 24.40
N HIS A 717 5.23 -12.04 23.43
CA HIS A 717 4.05 -11.71 22.65
C HIS A 717 3.55 -12.92 21.85
N GLU A 718 4.42 -13.57 21.07
CA GLU A 718 4.07 -14.80 20.35
C GLU A 718 3.63 -15.92 21.29
N ALA A 719 4.26 -16.06 22.47
CA ALA A 719 3.86 -17.09 23.43
C ALA A 719 2.46 -16.84 24.03
N ALA A 720 2.02 -15.59 24.10
CA ALA A 720 0.70 -15.21 24.61
C ALA A 720 -0.38 -15.32 23.52
N TYR A 721 -0.05 -14.96 22.27
CA TYR A 721 -1.04 -14.63 21.24
C TYR A 721 -0.96 -15.46 19.95
N ALA A 722 0.04 -16.34 19.80
CA ALA A 722 0.13 -17.18 18.60
C ALA A 722 -1.09 -18.13 18.50
N GLY A 723 -1.83 -18.01 17.40
CA GLY A 723 -3.03 -18.80 17.13
C GLY A 723 -4.28 -18.36 17.87
N ASP A 724 -4.26 -17.21 18.58
CA ASP A 724 -5.47 -16.56 19.08
C ASP A 724 -6.14 -15.82 17.91
N PRO A 725 -7.37 -16.18 17.50
CA PRO A 725 -8.05 -15.49 16.39
C PRO A 725 -8.53 -14.08 16.76
N TYR A 726 -8.75 -13.79 18.04
CA TYR A 726 -9.26 -12.49 18.51
C TYR A 726 -8.12 -11.51 18.84
N HIS A 727 -6.99 -12.03 19.30
CA HIS A 727 -5.80 -11.26 19.65
C HIS A 727 -4.54 -11.87 19.00
N PRO A 728 -4.44 -11.93 17.65
CA PRO A 728 -3.36 -12.63 16.98
C PRO A 728 -2.00 -11.98 17.17
N ALA A 729 -0.94 -12.78 17.27
CA ALA A 729 0.42 -12.24 17.26
C ALA A 729 0.78 -11.59 15.91
N TYR A 730 1.46 -10.44 15.95
CA TYR A 730 1.95 -9.75 14.75
C TYR A 730 2.98 -10.58 13.97
N ASN A 731 3.07 -10.39 12.65
CA ASN A 731 4.03 -11.06 11.80
C ASN A 731 5.46 -10.48 11.92
N LEU A 732 6.33 -11.23 12.60
CA LEU A 732 7.72 -10.82 12.90
C LEU A 732 8.75 -11.29 11.87
N THR A 733 8.33 -11.87 10.75
CA THR A 733 9.25 -12.50 9.79
C THR A 733 10.26 -11.52 9.22
N ALA A 734 9.79 -10.36 8.72
CA ALA A 734 10.66 -9.36 8.12
C ALA A 734 11.61 -8.72 9.14
N ALA A 735 11.11 -8.36 10.33
CA ALA A 735 11.94 -7.88 11.45
C ALA A 735 13.09 -8.85 11.79
N ARG A 736 12.82 -10.16 11.90
CA ARG A 736 13.84 -11.19 12.18
C ARG A 736 14.90 -11.30 11.08
N ILE A 737 14.47 -11.21 9.82
CA ILE A 737 15.36 -11.14 8.65
C ILE A 737 16.28 -9.90 8.77
N GLY A 738 15.75 -8.75 9.17
CA GLY A 738 16.52 -7.54 9.46
C GLY A 738 17.53 -7.73 10.59
N VAL A 739 17.10 -8.29 11.72
CA VAL A 739 17.96 -8.58 12.89
C VAL A 739 19.15 -9.48 12.52
N GLU A 740 18.94 -10.55 11.74
CA GLU A 740 20.04 -11.45 11.33
C GLU A 740 21.14 -10.72 10.53
N ARG A 741 20.76 -9.70 9.75
CA ARG A 741 21.71 -8.87 8.99
C ARG A 741 22.42 -7.88 9.89
N ALA A 742 21.66 -7.22 10.78
CA ALA A 742 22.18 -6.27 11.76
C ALA A 742 23.28 -6.89 12.64
N GLU A 743 23.06 -8.12 13.14
CA GLU A 743 24.06 -8.87 13.91
C GLU A 743 25.36 -9.13 13.14
N ARG A 744 25.26 -9.24 11.82
CA ARG A 744 26.41 -9.52 10.94
C ARG A 744 27.13 -8.26 10.48
N ASP A 745 26.59 -7.06 10.68
CA ASP A 745 27.19 -5.82 10.19
C ASP A 745 28.59 -5.57 10.73
N LEU A 746 28.79 -5.60 12.04
CA LEU A 746 30.10 -5.40 12.65
C LEU A 746 31.10 -6.51 12.27
N PRO A 747 30.75 -7.81 12.32
CA PRO A 747 31.60 -8.88 11.76
C PRO A 747 31.97 -8.68 10.30
N MET A 748 31.01 -8.28 9.45
CA MET A 748 31.25 -8.02 8.03
C MET A 748 32.14 -6.79 7.82
N ALA A 749 32.00 -5.74 8.63
CA ALA A 749 32.90 -4.59 8.63
C ALA A 749 34.34 -5.01 8.92
N TRP A 750 34.56 -5.87 9.92
CA TRP A 750 35.88 -6.44 10.22
C TRP A 750 36.41 -7.34 9.10
N ALA A 751 35.58 -8.17 8.50
CA ALA A 751 35.95 -8.96 7.33
C ALA A 751 36.37 -8.05 6.15
N ALA A 752 35.64 -6.95 5.92
CA ALA A 752 35.97 -5.96 4.90
C ALA A 752 37.30 -5.26 5.19
N ARG A 753 37.56 -4.86 6.45
CA ARG A 753 38.84 -4.27 6.89
C ARG A 753 40.00 -5.22 6.64
N ILE A 754 39.88 -6.49 7.05
CA ILE A 754 40.92 -7.50 6.84
C ILE A 754 41.17 -7.71 5.34
N LEU A 755 40.10 -7.90 4.56
CA LEU A 755 40.20 -8.12 3.12
C LEU A 755 40.80 -6.92 2.40
N LEU A 756 40.46 -5.69 2.81
CA LEU A 756 41.03 -4.45 2.28
C LEU A 756 42.52 -4.34 2.59
N VAL A 757 42.94 -4.65 3.82
CA VAL A 757 44.37 -4.67 4.18
C VAL A 757 45.14 -5.70 3.35
N LEU A 758 44.61 -6.91 3.20
CA LEU A 758 45.22 -7.95 2.36
C LEU A 758 45.31 -7.52 0.89
N LEU A 759 44.27 -6.88 0.38
CA LEU A 759 44.22 -6.33 -0.97
C LEU A 759 45.25 -5.21 -1.17
N VAL A 760 45.31 -4.23 -0.25
CA VAL A 760 46.28 -3.14 -0.29
C VAL A 760 47.70 -3.69 -0.21
N ALA A 761 47.96 -4.69 0.65
CA ALA A 761 49.25 -5.37 0.74
C ALA A 761 49.61 -6.08 -0.59
N TRP A 762 48.65 -6.76 -1.24
CA TRP A 762 48.86 -7.40 -2.53
C TRP A 762 49.16 -6.39 -3.65
N VAL A 763 48.43 -5.29 -3.71
CA VAL A 763 48.67 -4.21 -4.69
C VAL A 763 50.02 -3.55 -4.43
N ALA A 764 50.34 -3.22 -3.17
CA ALA A 764 51.63 -2.64 -2.77
C ALA A 764 52.79 -3.58 -3.11
N TYR A 765 52.62 -4.89 -2.89
CA TYR A 765 53.60 -5.90 -3.27
C TYR A 765 53.86 -5.90 -4.78
N GLY A 766 52.81 -5.83 -5.60
CA GLY A 766 52.94 -5.70 -7.06
C GLY A 766 53.60 -4.38 -7.51
N VAL A 767 53.32 -3.26 -6.84
CA VAL A 767 53.93 -1.95 -7.10
C VAL A 767 55.43 -1.96 -6.75
N LEU A 768 55.78 -2.45 -5.57
CA LEU A 768 57.14 -2.46 -5.03
C LEU A 768 58.04 -3.45 -5.78
N ALA A 769 57.54 -4.64 -6.13
CA ALA A 769 58.28 -5.61 -6.95
C ALA A 769 58.67 -5.06 -8.33
N GLY A 770 58.01 -4.00 -8.80
CA GLY A 770 58.34 -3.30 -10.05
C GLY A 770 59.43 -2.22 -9.93
N ARG A 771 59.89 -1.87 -8.72
CA ARG A 771 60.89 -0.81 -8.49
C ARG A 771 62.29 -1.40 -8.31
N SER A 772 63.28 -0.83 -8.98
CA SER A 772 64.70 -1.28 -8.95
C SER A 772 65.29 -1.32 -7.54
N ARG A 773 64.88 -0.39 -6.66
CA ARG A 773 65.29 -0.32 -5.25
C ARG A 773 64.86 -1.54 -4.42
N PHE A 774 63.87 -2.31 -4.87
CA PHE A 774 63.33 -3.48 -4.16
C PHE A 774 63.44 -4.77 -4.98
N ALA A 775 64.46 -4.89 -5.84
CA ALA A 775 64.63 -6.02 -6.76
C ALA A 775 64.61 -7.41 -6.08
N ARG A 776 64.96 -7.51 -4.80
CA ARG A 776 64.87 -8.76 -4.03
C ARG A 776 63.42 -9.25 -3.83
N LEU A 777 62.45 -8.35 -3.72
CA LEU A 777 61.02 -8.69 -3.58
C LEU A 777 60.47 -9.32 -4.87
N ALA A 778 61.03 -8.99 -6.03
CA ALA A 778 60.61 -9.56 -7.32
C ALA A 778 60.96 -11.06 -7.46
N ALA A 779 61.81 -11.59 -6.57
CA ALA A 779 62.17 -13.01 -6.50
C ALA A 779 61.25 -13.82 -5.56
N TRP A 780 60.39 -13.16 -4.77
CA TRP A 780 59.48 -13.84 -3.85
C TRP A 780 58.27 -14.43 -4.59
N PRO A 781 57.67 -15.53 -4.07
CA PRO A 781 56.53 -16.18 -4.70
C PRO A 781 55.33 -15.24 -4.91
N GLY A 782 54.75 -15.21 -6.11
CA GLY A 782 53.57 -14.41 -6.42
C GLY A 782 53.84 -12.94 -6.79
N ALA A 783 55.07 -12.42 -6.62
CA ALA A 783 55.42 -11.04 -7.00
C ALA A 783 55.09 -10.71 -8.46
N ARG A 784 55.29 -11.68 -9.37
CA ARG A 784 55.03 -11.48 -10.79
C ARG A 784 53.54 -11.44 -11.09
N ALA A 785 52.73 -12.25 -10.39
CA ALA A 785 51.27 -12.21 -10.48
C ALA A 785 50.71 -10.88 -9.95
N ALA A 786 51.13 -10.44 -8.75
CA ALA A 786 50.73 -9.17 -8.16
C ALA A 786 51.09 -7.98 -9.06
N ARG A 787 52.31 -7.96 -9.61
CA ARG A 787 52.74 -6.95 -10.58
C ARG A 787 51.93 -7.01 -11.88
N ALA A 788 51.61 -8.21 -12.37
CA ALA A 788 50.80 -8.38 -13.57
C ALA A 788 49.39 -7.82 -13.40
N LEU A 789 48.71 -8.11 -12.28
CA LEU A 789 47.39 -7.57 -11.96
C LEU A 789 47.42 -6.04 -11.82
N TRP A 790 48.38 -5.47 -11.10
CA TRP A 790 48.53 -4.02 -10.97
C TRP A 790 48.78 -3.32 -12.32
N VAL A 791 49.71 -3.86 -13.11
CA VAL A 791 50.08 -3.25 -14.40
C VAL A 791 48.96 -3.44 -15.42
N ALA A 792 48.34 -4.60 -15.50
CA ALA A 792 47.25 -4.85 -16.46
C ALA A 792 45.95 -4.13 -16.05
N GLY A 793 45.66 -3.99 -14.77
CA GLY A 793 44.50 -3.23 -14.28
C GLY A 793 44.63 -1.72 -14.49
N THR A 794 45.81 -1.13 -14.30
CA THR A 794 46.01 0.34 -14.46
C THR A 794 46.48 0.76 -15.85
N ARG A 795 47.23 -0.12 -16.52
CA ARG A 795 47.90 0.12 -17.81
C ARG A 795 47.73 -1.10 -18.71
N PRO A 796 46.49 -1.45 -19.09
CA PRO A 796 46.14 -2.69 -19.80
C PRO A 796 46.88 -2.90 -21.13
N TRP A 797 47.31 -1.83 -21.81
CA TRP A 797 48.17 -1.93 -23.00
C TRP A 797 49.56 -2.52 -22.74
N ARG A 798 49.97 -2.70 -21.47
CA ARG A 798 51.21 -3.38 -21.05
C ARG A 798 50.97 -4.79 -20.51
N ALA A 799 49.74 -5.30 -20.56
CA ALA A 799 49.41 -6.62 -20.00
C ALA A 799 50.23 -7.76 -20.64
N ALA A 800 50.53 -7.66 -21.94
CA ALA A 800 51.41 -8.62 -22.64
C ALA A 800 52.84 -8.64 -22.08
N GLU A 801 53.42 -7.47 -21.78
CA GLU A 801 54.73 -7.35 -21.16
C GLU A 801 54.73 -7.91 -19.73
N ALA A 802 53.65 -7.62 -18.98
CA ALA A 802 53.56 -7.95 -17.56
C ALA A 802 53.35 -9.45 -17.30
N THR A 803 52.80 -10.19 -18.27
CA THR A 803 52.46 -11.61 -18.15
C THR A 803 53.47 -12.56 -18.83
N ALA A 804 54.44 -12.02 -19.57
CA ALA A 804 55.38 -12.83 -20.38
C ALA A 804 56.26 -13.80 -19.55
N ALA A 805 56.54 -13.47 -18.29
CA ALA A 805 57.45 -14.22 -17.42
C ALA A 805 56.75 -14.98 -16.25
N LEU A 806 55.44 -15.21 -16.36
CA LEU A 806 54.67 -15.89 -15.32
C LEU A 806 54.95 -17.40 -15.27
N GLY A 807 55.34 -17.89 -14.10
CA GLY A 807 55.45 -19.33 -13.81
C GLY A 807 54.09 -19.98 -13.53
N ALA A 808 54.09 -21.28 -13.21
CA ALA A 808 52.86 -22.02 -12.91
C ALA A 808 52.12 -21.47 -11.67
N LEU A 809 52.87 -21.22 -10.58
CA LEU A 809 52.33 -20.63 -9.35
C LEU A 809 51.76 -19.22 -9.61
N ASP A 810 52.48 -18.38 -10.36
CA ASP A 810 52.02 -17.02 -10.66
C ASP A 810 50.71 -17.02 -11.47
N ARG A 811 50.56 -17.98 -12.40
CA ARG A 811 49.33 -18.15 -13.19
C ARG A 811 48.15 -18.57 -12.34
N ALA A 812 48.37 -19.48 -11.38
CA ALA A 812 47.35 -19.88 -10.43
C ALA A 812 46.92 -18.69 -9.55
N LEU A 813 47.88 -17.94 -8.99
CA LEU A 813 47.60 -16.77 -8.15
C LEU A 813 46.94 -15.62 -8.93
N LEU A 814 47.28 -15.43 -10.20
CA LEU A 814 46.67 -14.42 -11.06
C LEU A 814 45.15 -14.64 -11.26
N LEU A 815 44.70 -15.89 -11.22
CA LEU A 815 43.28 -16.25 -11.28
C LEU A 815 42.64 -16.32 -9.90
N ALA A 816 43.28 -17.01 -8.96
CA ALA A 816 42.74 -17.27 -7.64
C ALA A 816 42.53 -15.99 -6.83
N VAL A 817 43.50 -15.05 -6.84
CA VAL A 817 43.42 -13.85 -6.00
C VAL A 817 42.22 -12.97 -6.40
N PRO A 818 42.04 -12.54 -7.66
CA PRO A 818 40.87 -11.76 -8.04
C PRO A 818 39.54 -12.51 -7.86
N ALA A 819 39.52 -13.83 -8.11
CA ALA A 819 38.30 -14.64 -7.93
C ALA A 819 37.89 -14.70 -6.44
N VAL A 820 38.84 -14.96 -5.54
CA VAL A 820 38.59 -14.96 -4.09
C VAL A 820 38.21 -13.56 -3.60
N LEU A 821 38.90 -12.51 -4.04
CA LEU A 821 38.55 -11.13 -3.69
C LEU A 821 37.14 -10.76 -4.14
N LEU A 822 36.77 -11.13 -5.37
CA LEU A 822 35.43 -10.89 -5.90
C LEU A 822 34.37 -11.67 -5.10
N ALA A 823 34.54 -12.99 -4.95
CA ALA A 823 33.60 -13.82 -4.21
C ALA A 823 33.47 -13.40 -2.74
N ALA A 824 34.59 -13.16 -2.05
CA ALA A 824 34.58 -12.74 -0.65
C ALA A 824 33.98 -11.33 -0.48
N SER A 825 34.30 -10.36 -1.34
CA SER A 825 33.72 -9.02 -1.24
C SER A 825 32.21 -9.01 -1.50
N ARG A 826 31.72 -9.82 -2.44
CA ARG A 826 30.28 -9.97 -2.68
C ARG A 826 29.59 -10.75 -1.57
N GLY A 827 30.25 -11.78 -1.02
CA GLY A 827 29.79 -12.49 0.16
C GLY A 827 29.64 -11.54 1.35
N ILE A 828 30.64 -10.70 1.63
CA ILE A 828 30.58 -9.68 2.68
C ILE A 828 29.43 -8.69 2.41
N GLN A 829 29.32 -8.14 1.19
CA GLN A 829 28.24 -7.21 0.81
C GLN A 829 26.83 -7.78 1.04
N THR A 830 26.70 -9.10 0.98
CA THR A 830 25.42 -9.81 1.11
C THR A 830 25.29 -10.53 2.45
N TRP A 831 26.12 -10.20 3.45
CA TRP A 831 26.19 -10.87 4.76
C TRP A 831 26.40 -12.39 4.70
N PHE A 832 26.79 -12.93 3.54
CA PHE A 832 26.74 -14.35 3.19
C PHE A 832 25.34 -14.98 3.32
N LEU A 833 24.28 -14.17 3.13
CA LEU A 833 22.87 -14.55 3.23
C LEU A 833 22.10 -14.48 1.91
N ALA A 834 22.69 -13.91 0.84
CA ALA A 834 21.99 -13.78 -0.46
C ALA A 834 22.57 -14.64 -1.58
N PRO A 835 22.35 -15.98 -1.58
CA PRO A 835 22.87 -16.87 -2.61
C PRO A 835 22.38 -16.55 -4.03
N ALA A 836 21.15 -16.07 -4.22
CA ALA A 836 20.63 -15.68 -5.54
C ALA A 836 21.40 -14.47 -6.10
N HIS A 837 21.61 -13.44 -5.29
CA HIS A 837 22.44 -12.28 -5.68
C HIS A 837 23.86 -12.71 -6.06
N LEU A 838 24.46 -13.62 -5.28
CA LEU A 838 25.78 -14.17 -5.54
C LEU A 838 25.81 -15.01 -6.83
N ALA A 839 24.81 -15.86 -7.06
CA ALA A 839 24.72 -16.71 -8.24
C ALA A 839 24.62 -15.87 -9.52
N VAL A 840 23.74 -14.88 -9.56
CA VAL A 840 23.57 -13.98 -10.71
C VAL A 840 24.84 -13.15 -10.93
N THR A 841 25.39 -12.56 -9.88
CA THR A 841 26.58 -11.70 -9.98
C THR A 841 27.82 -12.48 -10.40
N LEU A 842 28.17 -13.55 -9.68
CA LEU A 842 29.36 -14.36 -9.96
C LEU A 842 29.20 -15.15 -11.27
N GLY A 843 27.99 -15.64 -11.56
CA GLY A 843 27.63 -16.26 -12.83
C GLY A 843 27.85 -15.32 -14.01
N SER A 844 27.41 -14.06 -13.89
CA SER A 844 27.62 -13.03 -14.92
C SER A 844 29.11 -12.76 -15.18
N TRP A 845 29.94 -12.67 -14.13
CA TRP A 845 31.38 -12.56 -14.27
C TRP A 845 32.01 -13.78 -14.94
N LEU A 846 31.55 -14.99 -14.59
CA LEU A 846 32.03 -16.23 -15.19
C LEU A 846 31.68 -16.31 -16.68
N VAL A 847 30.42 -16.03 -17.05
CA VAL A 847 29.97 -15.98 -18.45
C VAL A 847 30.79 -14.95 -19.23
N PHE A 848 30.98 -13.74 -18.69
CA PHE A 848 31.81 -12.72 -19.32
C PHE A 848 33.22 -13.23 -19.64
N VAL A 849 33.90 -13.84 -18.65
CA VAL A 849 35.25 -14.38 -18.82
C VAL A 849 35.26 -15.52 -19.84
N LEU A 850 34.32 -16.47 -19.76
CA LEU A 850 34.25 -17.62 -20.66
C LEU A 850 34.00 -17.20 -22.11
N VAL A 851 33.12 -16.23 -22.34
CA VAL A 851 32.82 -15.72 -23.70
C VAL A 851 34.04 -14.99 -24.27
N VAL A 852 34.71 -14.14 -23.49
CA VAL A 852 35.95 -13.47 -23.94
C VAL A 852 37.02 -14.51 -24.32
N LEU A 853 37.19 -15.57 -23.51
CA LEU A 853 38.13 -16.66 -23.80
C LEU A 853 37.72 -17.50 -25.02
N LEU A 854 36.43 -17.75 -25.21
CA LEU A 854 35.89 -18.46 -26.36
C LEU A 854 36.12 -17.67 -27.65
N VAL A 855 35.80 -16.38 -27.67
CA VAL A 855 36.03 -15.49 -28.83
C VAL A 855 37.52 -15.43 -29.16
N LEU A 856 38.40 -15.35 -28.16
CA LEU A 856 39.85 -15.41 -28.35
C LEU A 856 40.31 -16.71 -29.01
N ARG A 857 39.76 -17.85 -28.56
CA ARG A 857 40.05 -19.17 -29.13
C ARG A 857 39.60 -19.25 -30.59
N LEU A 858 38.40 -18.76 -30.90
CA LEU A 858 37.85 -18.74 -32.26
C LEU A 858 38.64 -17.83 -33.21
N LEU A 859 39.24 -16.75 -32.69
CA LEU A 859 40.13 -15.87 -33.45
C LEU A 859 41.56 -16.43 -33.64
N GLY A 860 41.84 -17.63 -33.15
CA GLY A 860 43.09 -18.36 -33.40
C GLY A 860 44.34 -17.79 -32.71
N ARG A 861 44.20 -17.00 -31.63
CA ARG A 861 45.33 -16.31 -30.97
C ARG A 861 45.47 -16.70 -29.49
N ARG A 862 46.72 -16.80 -29.02
CA ARG A 862 47.12 -17.47 -27.76
C ARG A 862 47.44 -16.63 -26.50
N PRO A 863 47.36 -15.30 -26.41
CA PRO A 863 47.63 -14.65 -25.13
C PRO A 863 46.34 -14.50 -24.28
N ALA A 864 45.84 -15.60 -23.69
CA ALA A 864 44.73 -15.54 -22.72
C ALA A 864 45.15 -14.82 -21.42
N TRP A 865 46.42 -14.98 -21.02
CA TRP A 865 46.95 -14.44 -19.76
C TRP A 865 46.94 -12.91 -19.64
N PRO A 866 47.33 -12.10 -20.65
CA PRO A 866 47.16 -10.65 -20.61
C PRO A 866 45.73 -10.18 -20.36
N VAL A 867 44.75 -10.87 -20.94
CA VAL A 867 43.34 -10.51 -20.83
C VAL A 867 42.81 -10.88 -19.45
N LEU A 868 43.12 -12.08 -18.97
CA LEU A 868 42.81 -12.50 -17.60
C LEU A 868 43.46 -11.60 -16.55
N ALA A 869 44.69 -11.12 -16.80
CA ALA A 869 45.37 -10.16 -15.93
C ALA A 869 44.68 -8.78 -15.92
N ALA A 870 44.15 -8.33 -17.07
CA ALA A 870 43.43 -7.07 -17.18
C ALA A 870 42.06 -7.13 -16.49
N ILE A 871 41.31 -8.22 -16.71
CA ILE A 871 40.03 -8.49 -16.01
C ILE A 871 40.27 -8.53 -14.51
N GLY A 872 41.17 -9.41 -14.05
CA GLY A 872 41.45 -9.58 -12.63
C GLY A 872 41.99 -8.31 -11.99
N GLY A 873 42.89 -7.58 -12.67
CA GLY A 873 43.47 -6.34 -12.18
C GLY A 873 42.45 -5.20 -12.05
N ALA A 874 41.58 -5.02 -13.04
CA ALA A 874 40.53 -3.99 -13.00
C ALA A 874 39.42 -4.36 -12.00
N ALA A 875 39.00 -5.63 -11.94
CA ALA A 875 38.06 -6.13 -10.95
C ALA A 875 38.57 -5.92 -9.52
N THR A 876 39.86 -6.14 -9.29
CA THR A 876 40.52 -5.90 -7.99
C THR A 876 40.43 -4.42 -7.54
N LEU A 877 40.50 -3.46 -8.47
CA LEU A 877 40.30 -2.03 -8.16
C LEU A 877 38.85 -1.72 -7.78
N ARG A 878 37.88 -2.35 -8.46
CA ARG A 878 36.46 -2.24 -8.12
C ARG A 878 36.15 -2.87 -6.76
N VAL A 879 36.79 -3.99 -6.44
CA VAL A 879 36.67 -4.62 -5.10
C VAL A 879 37.21 -3.68 -4.03
N ALA A 880 38.33 -2.99 -4.27
CA ALA A 880 38.84 -2.00 -3.31
C ALA A 880 37.82 -0.89 -3.01
N LEU A 881 37.14 -0.36 -4.05
CA LEU A 881 36.09 0.65 -3.88
C LEU A 881 34.94 0.15 -3.00
N LEU A 882 34.43 -1.06 -3.27
CA LEU A 882 33.37 -1.66 -2.44
C LEU A 882 33.85 -1.83 -0.99
N LEU A 883 35.03 -2.40 -0.77
CA LEU A 883 35.53 -2.66 0.57
C LEU A 883 35.72 -1.37 1.36
N VAL A 884 36.15 -0.28 0.72
CA VAL A 884 36.23 1.05 1.38
C VAL A 884 34.85 1.49 1.88
N ALA A 885 33.79 1.27 1.11
CA ALA A 885 32.43 1.61 1.52
C ALA A 885 31.89 0.70 2.64
N LEU A 886 32.34 -0.56 2.72
CA LEU A 886 31.91 -1.52 3.76
C LEU A 886 32.71 -1.44 5.07
N VAL A 887 33.88 -0.79 5.07
CA VAL A 887 34.77 -0.71 6.24
C VAL A 887 34.17 -0.02 7.48
N PRO A 888 33.36 1.05 7.37
CA PRO A 888 32.88 1.79 8.53
C PRO A 888 32.04 0.92 9.46
N SER A 889 30.93 0.37 8.96
CA SER A 889 29.95 -0.38 9.75
C SER A 889 29.32 -1.54 8.97
N GLY A 890 29.99 -2.04 7.92
CA GLY A 890 29.55 -3.23 7.18
C GLY A 890 28.55 -2.91 6.07
N PRO A 891 27.78 -3.90 5.60
CA PRO A 891 26.82 -3.70 4.54
C PRO A 891 25.58 -2.88 4.99
N GLY A 892 25.15 -2.95 6.25
CA GLY A 892 24.10 -2.08 6.79
C GLY A 892 24.45 -0.61 6.64
N GLY A 893 25.66 -0.21 7.09
CA GLY A 893 26.14 1.17 6.88
C GLY A 893 26.33 1.58 5.42
N TYR A 894 26.61 0.62 4.52
CA TYR A 894 26.66 0.90 3.08
C TYR A 894 25.27 1.22 2.52
N TRP A 895 24.23 0.50 2.94
CA TRP A 895 22.85 0.73 2.50
C TRP A 895 22.24 1.96 3.18
N PHE A 896 22.51 2.17 4.48
CA PHE A 896 22.17 3.41 5.17
C PHE A 896 22.60 4.65 4.37
N GLY A 897 23.90 4.78 4.09
CA GLY A 897 24.41 5.90 3.29
C GLY A 897 23.93 5.89 1.82
N PHE A 898 23.47 4.76 1.30
CA PHE A 898 22.82 4.72 -0.01
C PHE A 898 21.44 5.35 0.04
N TRP A 899 20.64 5.12 1.07
CA TRP A 899 19.28 5.67 1.19
C TRP A 899 19.29 7.14 1.62
N THR A 900 20.07 7.47 2.64
CA THR A 900 19.97 8.75 3.38
C THR A 900 20.92 9.84 2.89
N ASP A 901 22.07 9.50 2.27
CA ASP A 901 23.04 10.50 1.78
C ASP A 901 23.06 10.56 0.24
N PRO A 902 22.35 11.52 -0.39
CA PRO A 902 22.29 11.64 -1.85
C PRO A 902 23.66 11.97 -2.46
N VAL A 903 24.55 12.64 -1.72
CA VAL A 903 25.89 13.01 -2.21
C VAL A 903 26.79 11.78 -2.19
N ALA A 904 26.84 11.04 -1.08
CA ALA A 904 27.62 9.80 -0.98
C ALA A 904 27.12 8.75 -1.98
N ARG A 905 25.79 8.56 -2.09
CA ARG A 905 25.16 7.71 -3.12
C ARG A 905 25.65 8.11 -4.52
N SER A 906 25.53 9.39 -4.87
CA SER A 906 25.89 9.88 -6.21
C SER A 906 27.37 9.68 -6.53
N LEU A 907 28.25 9.97 -5.57
CA LEU A 907 29.69 9.78 -5.69
C LEU A 907 30.03 8.29 -5.86
N TYR A 908 29.45 7.43 -5.01
CA TYR A 908 29.69 5.99 -5.09
C TYR A 908 29.22 5.41 -6.41
N VAL A 909 27.97 5.67 -6.83
CA VAL A 909 27.41 5.18 -8.10
C VAL A 909 28.26 5.63 -9.29
N THR A 910 28.66 6.91 -9.31
CA THR A 910 29.51 7.47 -10.37
C THR A 910 30.84 6.72 -10.49
N VAL A 911 31.54 6.56 -9.36
CA VAL A 911 32.86 5.91 -9.34
C VAL A 911 32.75 4.40 -9.56
N ALA A 912 31.72 3.75 -9.02
CA ALA A 912 31.46 2.33 -9.19
C ALA A 912 31.13 2.01 -10.66
N PHE A 913 30.27 2.80 -11.30
CA PHE A 913 29.97 2.69 -12.73
C PHE A 913 31.23 2.86 -13.56
N ALA A 914 32.02 3.92 -13.30
CA ALA A 914 33.26 4.14 -14.03
C ALA A 914 34.27 3.00 -13.83
N ALA A 915 34.39 2.46 -12.62
CA ALA A 915 35.22 1.30 -12.32
C ALA A 915 34.75 0.02 -13.04
N PHE A 916 33.44 -0.16 -13.21
CA PHE A 916 32.87 -1.26 -14.02
C PHE A 916 33.19 -1.08 -15.50
N GLY A 917 32.91 0.10 -16.06
CA GLY A 917 33.23 0.41 -17.45
C GLY A 917 34.74 0.31 -17.73
N TRP A 918 35.58 0.62 -16.75
CA TRP A 918 37.03 0.45 -16.86
C TRP A 918 37.44 -1.02 -17.02
N VAL A 919 36.72 -1.98 -16.46
CA VAL A 919 36.96 -3.42 -16.71
C VAL A 919 36.81 -3.70 -18.21
N LEU A 920 35.72 -3.23 -18.82
CA LEU A 920 35.44 -3.41 -20.25
C LEU A 920 36.52 -2.75 -21.12
N VAL A 921 36.92 -1.53 -20.79
CA VAL A 921 38.02 -0.80 -21.46
C VAL A 921 39.35 -1.54 -21.31
N ALA A 922 39.66 -2.04 -20.12
CA ALA A 922 40.89 -2.77 -19.85
C ALA A 922 40.97 -4.07 -20.64
N VAL A 923 39.88 -4.82 -20.74
CA VAL A 923 39.78 -6.01 -21.61
C VAL A 923 40.01 -5.61 -23.07
N ALA A 924 39.29 -4.60 -23.57
CA ALA A 924 39.41 -4.15 -24.95
C ALA A 924 40.84 -3.71 -25.30
N TRP A 925 41.51 -2.97 -24.42
CA TRP A 925 42.88 -2.49 -24.65
C TRP A 925 43.93 -3.60 -24.53
N ALA A 926 43.75 -4.55 -23.62
CA ALA A 926 44.61 -5.74 -23.54
C ALA A 926 44.47 -6.62 -24.81
N LEU A 927 43.24 -6.73 -25.34
CA LEU A 927 42.93 -7.46 -26.58
C LEU A 927 43.43 -6.74 -27.84
N ALA A 928 43.37 -5.41 -27.88
CA ALA A 928 43.64 -4.63 -29.09
C ALA A 928 45.05 -4.87 -29.66
N GLY A 929 46.04 -5.08 -28.79
CA GLY A 929 47.40 -5.42 -29.19
C GLY A 929 47.53 -6.80 -29.86
N ALA A 930 46.62 -7.72 -29.55
CA ALA A 930 46.64 -9.09 -30.05
C ALA A 930 45.71 -9.32 -31.25
N VAL A 931 44.55 -8.66 -31.35
CA VAL A 931 43.54 -8.93 -32.41
C VAL A 931 43.13 -7.69 -33.24
N GLY A 932 43.63 -6.51 -32.88
CA GLY A 932 43.25 -5.22 -33.48
C GLY A 932 42.01 -4.60 -32.81
N GLY A 933 41.94 -3.25 -32.79
CA GLY A 933 40.95 -2.50 -32.01
C GLY A 933 39.50 -2.86 -32.30
N ARG A 934 39.11 -2.99 -33.58
CA ARG A 934 37.74 -3.35 -33.99
C ARG A 934 37.31 -4.72 -33.45
N ARG A 935 38.20 -5.72 -33.53
CA ARG A 935 37.89 -7.08 -33.07
C ARG A 935 37.90 -7.20 -31.54
N ALA A 936 38.77 -6.43 -30.88
CA ALA A 936 38.78 -6.33 -29.43
C ALA A 936 37.48 -5.73 -28.89
N LEU A 937 36.98 -4.66 -29.53
CA LEU A 937 35.67 -4.10 -29.23
C LEU A 937 34.56 -5.13 -29.47
N GLY A 938 34.57 -5.80 -30.63
CA GLY A 938 33.60 -6.86 -30.94
C GLY A 938 33.56 -7.98 -29.90
N ALA A 939 34.73 -8.42 -29.40
CA ALA A 939 34.81 -9.45 -28.36
C ALA A 939 34.20 -9.00 -27.02
N VAL A 940 34.48 -7.76 -26.58
CA VAL A 940 33.91 -7.21 -25.34
C VAL A 940 32.39 -7.01 -25.48
N VAL A 941 31.94 -6.46 -26.61
CA VAL A 941 30.51 -6.27 -26.91
C VAL A 941 29.78 -7.62 -26.97
N THR A 942 30.40 -8.65 -27.56
CA THR A 942 29.85 -10.02 -27.57
C THR A 942 29.65 -10.54 -26.14
N ALA A 943 30.66 -10.35 -25.28
CA ALA A 943 30.61 -10.82 -23.91
C ALA A 943 29.56 -10.08 -23.07
N VAL A 944 29.47 -8.75 -23.19
CA VAL A 944 28.43 -7.95 -22.52
C VAL A 944 27.04 -8.38 -22.99
N GLY A 945 26.81 -8.48 -24.30
CA GLY A 945 25.52 -8.93 -24.85
C GLY A 945 25.15 -10.34 -24.38
N THR A 946 26.12 -11.26 -24.32
CA THR A 946 25.87 -12.64 -23.86
C THR A 946 25.51 -12.68 -22.37
N VAL A 947 26.14 -11.84 -21.54
CA VAL A 947 25.78 -11.74 -20.12
C VAL A 947 24.36 -11.22 -19.95
N LEU A 948 24.00 -10.14 -20.65
CA LEU A 948 22.63 -9.61 -20.63
C LEU A 948 21.60 -10.64 -21.13
N ALA A 949 21.92 -11.35 -22.22
CA ALA A 949 21.08 -12.41 -22.76
C ALA A 949 20.88 -13.56 -21.75
N ALA A 950 21.96 -14.03 -21.14
CA ALA A 950 21.91 -15.15 -20.20
C ALA A 950 21.21 -14.79 -18.88
N ALA A 951 21.50 -13.62 -18.31
CA ALA A 951 20.88 -13.16 -17.08
C ALA A 951 19.40 -12.82 -17.31
N GLY A 952 19.06 -12.10 -18.38
CA GLY A 952 17.68 -11.79 -18.75
C GLY A 952 16.86 -13.05 -19.03
N ALA A 953 17.41 -14.03 -19.75
CA ALA A 953 16.73 -15.30 -20.00
C ALA A 953 16.56 -16.13 -18.71
N LEU A 954 17.55 -16.12 -17.81
CA LEU A 954 17.42 -16.81 -16.51
C LEU A 954 16.28 -16.21 -15.68
N ILE A 955 16.24 -14.88 -15.56
CA ILE A 955 15.18 -14.18 -14.83
C ILE A 955 13.83 -14.39 -15.52
N GLY A 956 13.77 -14.27 -16.85
CA GLY A 956 12.54 -14.51 -17.62
C GLY A 956 12.01 -15.93 -17.50
N LEU A 957 12.87 -16.93 -17.34
CA LEU A 957 12.48 -18.33 -17.10
C LEU A 957 11.95 -18.57 -15.68
N VAL A 958 12.44 -17.83 -14.69
CA VAL A 958 11.95 -17.89 -13.30
C VAL A 958 10.66 -17.08 -13.15
N GLY A 959 10.53 -16.00 -13.89
CA GLY A 959 9.53 -14.94 -13.69
C GLY A 959 10.17 -13.74 -12.99
N LEU A 960 9.90 -12.52 -13.49
CA LEU A 960 10.52 -11.30 -12.98
C LEU A 960 10.13 -11.04 -11.51
N GLU A 961 8.83 -11.09 -11.20
CA GLU A 961 8.32 -10.91 -9.83
C GLU A 961 8.98 -11.91 -8.87
N ALA A 962 8.85 -13.21 -9.14
CA ALA A 962 9.42 -14.26 -8.29
C ALA A 962 10.94 -14.10 -8.07
N ALA A 963 11.68 -13.68 -9.10
CA ALA A 963 13.11 -13.45 -8.98
C ALA A 963 13.45 -12.22 -8.11
N VAL A 964 12.65 -11.15 -8.19
CA VAL A 964 12.82 -9.94 -7.39
C VAL A 964 12.40 -10.18 -5.94
N THR A 965 11.29 -10.90 -5.70
CA THR A 965 10.83 -11.29 -4.35
C THR A 965 11.88 -12.14 -3.64
N GLU A 966 12.37 -13.22 -4.27
CA GLU A 966 13.43 -14.06 -3.69
C GLU A 966 14.73 -13.27 -3.45
N TRP A 967 15.07 -12.36 -4.36
CA TRP A 967 16.23 -11.49 -4.16
C TRP A 967 16.04 -10.55 -2.96
N ASN A 968 14.83 -10.00 -2.78
CA ASN A 968 14.52 -9.12 -1.67
C ASN A 968 14.44 -9.88 -0.34
N ASP A 969 13.89 -11.09 -0.29
CA ASP A 969 13.91 -11.95 0.91
C ASP A 969 15.34 -12.21 1.42
N GLN A 970 16.27 -12.33 0.48
CA GLN A 970 17.67 -12.55 0.73
C GLN A 970 18.48 -11.29 1.02
N MET A 971 18.04 -10.12 0.54
CA MET A 971 18.77 -8.86 0.74
C MET A 971 18.16 -7.97 1.83
N SER A 972 16.85 -8.01 2.04
CA SER A 972 16.04 -7.16 2.94
C SER A 972 16.30 -5.67 2.71
N LEU A 973 16.13 -5.22 1.47
CA LEU A 973 16.43 -3.84 1.09
C LEU A 973 15.20 -3.02 0.78
N LEU A 974 14.20 -3.62 0.15
CA LEU A 974 12.93 -3.00 -0.19
C LEU A 974 11.86 -3.50 0.79
N PRO A 975 10.75 -2.76 0.97
CA PRO A 975 9.64 -3.16 1.83
C PRO A 975 9.24 -4.62 1.60
N TRP A 976 9.36 -5.43 2.66
CA TRP A 976 9.17 -6.88 2.54
C TRP A 976 7.71 -7.25 2.28
N GLY A 977 6.78 -6.62 3.00
CA GLY A 977 5.34 -6.85 2.85
C GLY A 977 4.81 -6.47 1.46
N LEU A 978 5.35 -5.40 0.87
CA LEU A 978 4.99 -4.95 -0.48
C LEU A 978 5.11 -6.06 -1.53
N SER A 979 6.19 -6.84 -1.46
CA SER A 979 6.46 -7.94 -2.40
C SER A 979 5.49 -9.12 -2.32
N ARG A 980 4.73 -9.22 -1.22
CA ARG A 980 3.82 -10.35 -0.95
C ARG A 980 2.36 -9.99 -1.09
N ILE A 981 2.01 -8.76 -0.77
CA ILE A 981 0.63 -8.28 -0.82
C ILE A 981 0.32 -7.73 -2.21
N LEU A 982 1.14 -6.79 -2.70
CA LEU A 982 0.89 -6.09 -3.97
C LEU A 982 1.77 -6.60 -5.12
N GLY A 983 2.95 -7.14 -4.80
CA GLY A 983 3.98 -7.52 -5.76
C GLY A 983 4.82 -6.32 -6.22
N ILE A 984 6.15 -6.44 -6.20
CA ILE A 984 7.05 -5.30 -6.49
C ILE A 984 6.90 -4.82 -7.93
N THR A 985 6.77 -5.73 -8.89
CA THR A 985 6.65 -5.36 -10.32
C THR A 985 5.28 -4.81 -10.65
N VAL A 986 4.22 -5.29 -10.01
CA VAL A 986 2.85 -4.77 -10.21
C VAL A 986 2.75 -3.36 -9.63
N TYR A 987 3.20 -3.19 -8.39
CA TYR A 987 3.10 -1.90 -7.70
C TYR A 987 3.96 -0.80 -8.32
N LEU A 988 5.15 -1.15 -8.84
CA LEU A 988 6.03 -0.20 -9.54
C LEU A 988 5.77 -0.11 -11.05
N ASP A 989 4.69 -0.72 -11.55
CA ASP A 989 4.32 -0.76 -12.98
C ASP A 989 5.49 -1.20 -13.90
N ILE A 990 6.22 -2.23 -13.47
CA ILE A 990 7.33 -2.83 -14.22
C ILE A 990 6.77 -3.94 -15.12
N PRO A 991 6.87 -3.82 -16.47
CA PRO A 991 6.33 -4.83 -17.37
C PRO A 991 6.92 -6.22 -17.11
N ALA A 992 6.07 -7.24 -16.99
CA ALA A 992 6.49 -8.62 -16.68
C ALA A 992 7.46 -9.20 -17.73
N ASP A 993 7.41 -8.70 -18.97
CA ASP A 993 8.28 -9.10 -20.08
C ASP A 993 9.62 -8.34 -20.13
N THR A 994 9.89 -7.41 -19.21
CA THR A 994 11.13 -6.62 -19.14
C THR A 994 12.38 -7.52 -19.15
N ALA A 995 12.34 -8.65 -18.45
CA ALA A 995 13.44 -9.62 -18.44
C ALA A 995 13.72 -10.21 -19.85
N TRP A 996 12.67 -10.45 -20.64
CA TRP A 996 12.76 -10.94 -22.01
C TRP A 996 13.27 -9.85 -22.97
N TRP A 997 12.86 -8.60 -22.78
CA TRP A 997 13.42 -7.47 -23.52
C TRP A 997 14.92 -7.31 -23.29
N VAL A 998 15.36 -7.41 -22.03
CA VAL A 998 16.80 -7.43 -21.67
C VAL A 998 17.51 -8.62 -22.34
N ALA A 999 16.88 -9.80 -22.35
CA ALA A 999 17.46 -10.98 -22.99
C ALA A 999 17.63 -10.79 -24.52
N ALA A 1000 16.60 -10.29 -25.19
CA ALA A 1000 16.58 -10.04 -26.63
C ALA A 1000 17.57 -8.94 -27.04
N MET A 1001 17.60 -7.83 -26.29
CA MET A 1001 18.58 -6.76 -26.50
C MET A 1001 20.01 -7.28 -26.27
N GLY A 1002 20.23 -8.07 -25.23
CA GLY A 1002 21.49 -8.75 -24.97
C GLY A 1002 21.93 -9.62 -26.15
N ALA A 1003 21.03 -10.42 -26.71
CA ALA A 1003 21.30 -11.24 -27.87
C ALA A 1003 21.65 -10.40 -29.12
N ALA A 1004 20.91 -9.33 -29.38
CA ALA A 1004 21.20 -8.40 -30.49
C ALA A 1004 22.58 -7.74 -30.34
N VAL A 1005 22.92 -7.27 -29.13
CA VAL A 1005 24.24 -6.74 -28.80
C VAL A 1005 25.32 -7.80 -28.99
N ALA A 1006 25.06 -9.05 -28.61
CA ALA A 1006 26.00 -10.15 -28.80
C ALA A 1006 26.27 -10.40 -30.29
N VAL A 1007 25.22 -10.44 -31.13
CA VAL A 1007 25.35 -10.59 -32.59
C VAL A 1007 26.13 -9.43 -33.21
N ALA A 1008 25.83 -8.18 -32.83
CA ALA A 1008 26.57 -7.01 -33.30
C ALA A 1008 28.07 -7.12 -32.92
N GLY A 1009 28.37 -7.57 -31.70
CA GLY A 1009 29.72 -7.86 -31.25
C GLY A 1009 30.43 -8.91 -32.11
N VAL A 1010 29.75 -10.01 -32.44
CA VAL A 1010 30.28 -11.08 -33.30
C VAL A 1010 30.58 -10.54 -34.71
N LEU A 1011 29.67 -9.76 -35.31
CA LEU A 1011 29.87 -9.14 -36.62
C LEU A 1011 31.08 -8.18 -36.64
N LEU A 1012 31.31 -7.45 -35.55
CA LEU A 1012 32.50 -6.60 -35.38
C LEU A 1012 33.79 -7.43 -35.23
N ALA A 1013 33.71 -8.63 -34.66
CA ALA A 1013 34.85 -9.55 -34.51
C ALA A 1013 35.22 -10.29 -35.82
N ILE A 1014 34.26 -10.53 -36.73
CA ILE A 1014 34.46 -11.26 -37.99
C ILE A 1014 35.29 -10.44 -39.01
N PRO A 1015 36.25 -11.06 -39.73
CA PRO A 1015 36.93 -10.43 -40.86
C PRO A 1015 35.99 -10.20 -42.05
N TRP A 1016 35.66 -8.95 -42.36
CA TRP A 1016 35.00 -8.62 -43.62
C TRP A 1016 36.03 -8.69 -44.74
N ARG A 1017 35.89 -9.66 -45.66
CA ARG A 1017 36.67 -9.70 -46.90
C ARG A 1017 36.27 -8.49 -47.74
N ARG A 1018 37.14 -7.49 -47.88
CA ARG A 1018 36.97 -6.46 -48.91
C ARG A 1018 37.01 -7.16 -50.27
N ALA A 1019 35.91 -7.08 -51.02
CA ALA A 1019 35.90 -7.45 -52.43
C ALA A 1019 37.06 -6.74 -53.15
N ALA A 1020 37.92 -7.52 -53.81
CA ALA A 1020 39.02 -6.99 -54.58
C ALA A 1020 38.48 -6.10 -55.70
N ARG A 1021 38.95 -4.84 -55.78
CA ARG A 1021 38.77 -4.01 -56.97
C ARG A 1021 39.49 -4.68 -58.15
N PRO A 1022 38.85 -4.87 -59.33
CA PRO A 1022 39.53 -5.38 -60.52
C PRO A 1022 40.62 -4.42 -60.97
N GLY A 1023 41.76 -4.98 -61.39
CA GLY A 1023 43.01 -4.28 -61.64
C GLY A 1023 42.97 -3.24 -62.76
N ARG A 1024 43.73 -2.17 -62.58
CA ARG A 1024 44.21 -1.32 -63.68
C ARG A 1024 45.50 -1.96 -64.20
N ALA A 1025 45.45 -2.49 -65.41
CA ALA A 1025 46.61 -2.96 -66.15
C ALA A 1025 47.56 -1.79 -66.43
N ALA A 1026 48.84 -2.00 -66.17
CA ALA A 1026 49.92 -1.15 -66.63
C ALA A 1026 50.51 -1.81 -67.89
N ASP A 1027 50.33 -1.16 -69.04
CA ASP A 1027 51.17 -1.41 -70.21
C ASP A 1027 52.48 -0.62 -70.02
N GLY A 1028 53.58 -1.36 -69.95
CA GLY A 1028 54.91 -0.84 -70.13
C GLY A 1028 55.41 -1.20 -71.53
N THR A 1029 55.85 -0.21 -72.29
CA THR A 1029 56.81 -0.39 -73.38
C THR A 1029 58.00 0.52 -73.14
N ALA A 1030 59.16 -0.13 -73.13
CA ALA A 1030 60.48 0.42 -72.86
C ALA A 1030 61.11 1.12 -74.08
N ALA A 1031 62.00 2.07 -73.82
CA ALA A 1031 63.20 2.40 -74.60
C ALA A 1031 64.06 3.33 -73.70
N SER A 1032 65.24 2.89 -73.24
CA SER A 1032 66.58 3.34 -73.70
C SER A 1032 66.69 4.86 -73.83
N GLU A 1033 67.63 5.60 -73.24
CA GLU A 1033 69.07 5.38 -73.20
C GLU A 1033 69.73 6.51 -72.38
N THR A 1034 70.82 6.18 -71.68
CA THR A 1034 72.03 6.99 -71.41
C THR A 1034 72.01 8.52 -71.20
N SER A 1035 72.50 8.87 -70.00
CA SER A 1035 73.62 9.80 -69.71
C SER A 1035 73.42 11.32 -69.66
N ALA A 1036 73.95 11.85 -68.56
CA ALA A 1036 74.68 13.11 -68.40
C ALA A 1036 73.91 14.45 -68.36
N GLY A 1037 73.79 14.97 -67.14
CA GLY A 1037 74.42 16.26 -66.77
C GLY A 1037 73.66 17.55 -67.08
N ARG A 1038 72.92 18.06 -66.10
CA ARG A 1038 73.31 19.19 -65.24
C ARG A 1038 72.30 19.40 -64.12
#